data_AF-V9KFN5-F1
#
_entry.id   AF-V9KFN5-F1
#
_cell.length_a   1.000
_cell.length_b   1.000
_cell.length_c   1.000
_cell.angle_alpha   90.00
_cell.angle_beta   90.00
_cell.angle_gamma   90.00
#
_symmetry.space_group_name_H-M   'P 1'
#
loop_
_entity.id
_entity.type
_entity.pdbx_description
1 polymer ?
#
loop_
_entity_poly.entity_id
_entity_poly.type
_entity_poly.pdbx_seq_one_letter_code
_entity_poly.pdbx_strand_id
1 'polypeptide(L)'
;MDKFSWTFNKARDCNLDELSSSLNDTPSAERSITSTFQNLRSPYRSSVLQASVSKCPFSKSPQSTKYDLDFFVSRKNMPSLGATCLDKSVDSYEHEHDECHGQQKLSFRQSMMDLQNKLQDVQAERDNLVDVRLKESQDHGELINKLHTAVQDLETVNRMQDETVRDANCQIEQLRKKAQVFDGVLNEIRQSLMGYEENTGKKVYEHENICNIHVQNMGTAVGKVLRDLEGDIACLKARICPMEDQLNSLKSETNSKTEYLLKQQHEREQAKNQASMYTQQIAELESTVSHLRCDLREVKKIQDNRIDYCNVEENLKIEKDKNQQLRDRGTSNCINVENMKRELDSKNMEIHRLDCHLNTLKEECQHQLECQLAAEKKRNEAQEKITSLLSEHERFNEQHCKMVEELSRKKQQLEKAEACITQMKEKEKCSEAETCDKNKLQMELEEKIRQIHKMKVAEESICDQFEEAISRLQKIQLENESLKNELYEKTKMLSVLRQEMQTIADMTSQQSHASEELQAEKTQLLSEVATQKCKIQELKADLERKDVQIQKLQLCMSELEKEKVKLINDATDKMSELRDLLQNKDQLSNELNVVQTQMCCLKEEHNQLKRSLTNKTDEYEWNTSKIKTQLQTALCDLEQAREAMKVLEGADTHAMKVAMGMQKQITAKRGQIDALQSKIHFLEDSLENCDKEKCYLKEEKVRLTKELSCLVSERNKIAAELDVMKCQEKRLRERLIKVETTLEKTSLQFSDCQSVIQRQEQDFMRLKLQHALEIKPV
;
A
#
# COMPACT_ATOMS: atom_id res chain seq x y z
N MET A 1 -34.04 7.44 -11.74
CA MET A 1 -34.56 8.08 -10.53
C MET A 1 -34.51 7.09 -9.38
N ASP A 2 -33.81 7.31 -8.27
CA ASP A 2 -32.60 8.13 -8.17
C ASP A 2 -31.63 7.63 -7.08
N LYS A 3 -30.37 8.05 -7.24
CA LYS A 3 -29.29 7.78 -6.28
C LYS A 3 -29.63 8.39 -4.92
N PHE A 4 -29.39 7.66 -3.82
CA PHE A 4 -29.19 8.28 -2.52
C PHE A 4 -27.76 8.06 -2.02
N SER A 5 -27.03 9.16 -1.93
CA SER A 5 -25.65 9.22 -1.45
C SER A 5 -25.61 9.08 0.08
N TRP A 6 -24.56 8.42 0.59
CA TRP A 6 -24.22 8.43 2.01
C TRP A 6 -22.97 9.30 2.24
N THR A 7 -23.18 10.57 2.58
CA THR A 7 -22.12 11.47 3.08
C THR A 7 -22.05 11.41 4.61
N PHE A 8 -20.97 10.83 5.13
CA PHE A 8 -20.77 10.65 6.57
C PHE A 8 -20.21 11.93 7.24
N ASN A 9 -21.08 12.91 7.50
CA ASN A 9 -20.69 14.11 8.27
C ASN A 9 -20.69 13.83 9.79
N LYS A 10 -19.60 14.21 10.47
CA LYS A 10 -19.35 13.89 11.89
C LYS A 10 -18.87 15.10 12.72
N ALA A 11 -19.79 16.01 13.01
CA ALA A 11 -19.80 16.93 14.16
C ALA A 11 -21.30 17.20 14.45
N ARG A 12 -21.86 17.13 15.67
CA ARG A 12 -21.43 17.52 17.03
C ARG A 12 -21.20 19.02 17.22
N ASP A 13 -22.30 19.77 17.18
CA ASP A 13 -22.54 20.82 18.17
C ASP A 13 -23.25 20.24 19.40
N CYS A 14 -22.86 20.70 20.58
CA CYS A 14 -23.67 20.74 21.81
C CYS A 14 -22.83 21.43 22.89
N ASN A 15 -23.09 22.71 23.14
CA ASN A 15 -22.54 23.39 24.32
C ASN A 15 -23.16 22.80 25.60
N LEU A 16 -22.33 22.59 26.62
CA LEU A 16 -22.69 23.05 27.96
C LEU A 16 -21.43 23.38 28.74
N ASP A 17 -21.54 24.46 29.52
CA ASP A 17 -20.53 25.05 30.38
C ASP A 17 -20.23 24.12 31.60
N GLU A 18 -19.27 24.37 32.50
CA GLU A 18 -18.68 25.65 32.93
C GLU A 18 -17.35 25.44 33.70
N LEU A 19 -16.67 26.55 34.02
CA LEU A 19 -15.64 26.72 35.07
C LEU A 19 -14.24 26.05 34.97
N SER A 20 -13.28 26.88 34.57
CA SER A 20 -12.13 27.30 35.42
C SER A 20 -10.84 26.44 35.55
N SER A 21 -9.83 26.91 34.81
CA SER A 21 -8.47 27.26 35.29
C SER A 21 -7.56 26.24 35.99
N SER A 22 -6.38 26.03 35.38
CA SER A 22 -5.09 26.21 36.08
C SER A 22 -4.03 26.73 35.10
N LEU A 23 -3.25 27.73 35.52
CA LEU A 23 -2.10 28.23 34.77
C LEU A 23 -0.87 27.31 34.97
N ASN A 24 0.15 27.47 34.14
CA ASN A 24 1.50 27.02 34.51
C ASN A 24 2.00 27.85 35.71
N ASP A 25 2.77 27.26 36.62
CA ASP A 25 4.19 27.60 36.81
C ASP A 25 4.83 26.89 38.03
N THR A 26 6.02 26.35 37.80
CA THR A 26 7.05 26.02 38.81
C THR A 26 7.91 27.27 39.06
N PRO A 27 8.52 27.52 40.25
CA PRO A 27 9.45 26.54 40.87
C PRO A 27 9.69 26.65 42.41
N SER A 28 10.72 25.91 42.87
CA SER A 28 11.61 26.22 44.01
C SER A 28 11.24 25.86 45.47
N ALA A 29 11.53 24.60 45.82
CA ALA A 29 12.57 24.18 46.78
C ALA A 29 12.42 24.31 48.33
N GLU A 30 13.23 23.45 48.99
CA GLU A 30 13.70 23.44 50.39
C GLU A 30 12.81 22.91 51.56
N ARG A 31 13.08 21.62 51.89
CA ARG A 31 13.38 21.05 53.23
C ARG A 31 12.30 20.50 54.18
N SER A 32 12.49 19.20 54.44
CA SER A 32 12.58 18.55 55.77
C SER A 32 11.35 18.43 56.69
N ILE A 33 10.78 17.22 56.74
CA ILE A 33 10.30 16.62 58.01
C ILE A 33 10.82 15.18 58.14
N THR A 34 11.43 14.87 59.28
CA THR A 34 11.91 13.53 59.66
C THR A 34 10.76 12.71 60.26
N SER A 35 10.64 11.41 59.97
CA SER A 35 9.73 10.54 60.74
C SER A 35 10.25 9.12 60.90
N THR A 36 10.19 8.61 62.14
CA THR A 36 9.80 7.25 62.54
C THR A 36 9.86 7.17 64.06
N PHE A 37 8.73 6.91 64.71
CA PHE A 37 8.68 6.45 66.10
C PHE A 37 7.81 5.20 66.16
N GLN A 38 8.35 4.12 66.71
CA GLN A 38 7.59 2.92 67.05
C GLN A 38 7.00 3.08 68.45
N ASN A 39 5.83 2.47 68.74
CA ASN A 39 5.74 1.47 69.80
C ASN A 39 4.40 0.69 69.93
N LEU A 40 4.48 -0.40 70.70
CA LEU A 40 3.40 -1.12 71.43
C LEU A 40 2.38 -2.05 70.72
N ARG A 41 2.84 -3.30 70.48
CA ARG A 41 2.44 -4.52 71.26
C ARG A 41 1.03 -5.17 71.07
N SER A 42 1.00 -6.20 70.18
CA SER A 42 0.49 -7.60 70.41
C SER A 42 -1.01 -7.85 70.79
N PRO A 43 -1.51 -9.11 70.90
CA PRO A 43 -0.94 -10.43 70.52
C PRO A 43 -1.89 -11.39 69.73
N TYR A 44 -1.35 -12.46 69.09
CA TYR A 44 -1.68 -13.89 69.34
C TYR A 44 -1.22 -14.89 68.24
N ARG A 45 -0.72 -16.06 68.67
CA ARG A 45 -0.48 -17.36 67.95
C ARG A 45 0.47 -17.32 66.71
N SER A 46 1.56 -18.10 66.61
CA SER A 46 1.79 -19.57 66.78
C SER A 46 1.22 -20.42 65.63
N SER A 47 1.93 -21.38 65.01
CA SER A 47 3.36 -21.77 65.01
C SER A 47 3.62 -22.74 63.84
N VAL A 48 4.85 -22.78 63.28
CA VAL A 48 5.40 -23.97 62.59
C VAL A 48 6.89 -24.08 62.92
N LEU A 49 7.34 -25.28 63.32
CA LEU A 49 8.76 -25.64 63.44
C LEU A 49 9.17 -26.51 62.25
N GLN A 50 10.35 -26.26 61.70
CA GLN A 50 11.08 -27.23 60.90
C GLN A 50 11.89 -28.12 61.87
N ALA A 51 11.79 -29.45 61.73
CA ALA A 51 12.32 -30.40 62.70
C ALA A 51 13.09 -31.55 62.02
N SER A 52 13.71 -32.40 62.86
CA SER A 52 14.05 -33.82 62.59
C SER A 52 15.35 -34.11 61.79
N VAL A 53 16.27 -34.99 62.24
CA VAL A 53 16.42 -35.73 63.52
C VAL A 53 17.91 -36.09 63.78
N SER A 54 18.21 -36.42 65.05
CA SER A 54 19.09 -37.53 65.50
C SER A 54 20.58 -37.23 65.79
N LYS A 55 21.22 -37.87 66.80
CA LYS A 55 20.73 -38.84 67.82
C LYS A 55 21.54 -38.70 69.13
N CYS A 56 20.92 -39.00 70.27
CA CYS A 56 21.57 -39.07 71.60
C CYS A 56 22.00 -40.53 71.91
N PRO A 57 22.84 -40.81 72.94
CA PRO A 57 22.36 -40.78 74.34
C PRO A 57 23.35 -40.23 75.40
N PHE A 58 22.83 -39.97 76.60
CA PHE A 58 23.55 -39.58 77.82
C PHE A 58 24.31 -40.75 78.49
N SER A 59 25.37 -40.42 79.24
CA SER A 59 25.69 -41.11 80.51
C SER A 59 26.23 -40.12 81.57
N LYS A 60 26.25 -40.51 82.84
CA LYS A 60 26.19 -39.63 84.02
C LYS A 60 27.56 -39.07 84.47
N SER A 61 27.48 -37.97 85.24
CA SER A 61 28.53 -37.39 86.09
C SER A 61 28.69 -38.18 87.42
N PRO A 62 29.49 -37.75 88.43
CA PRO A 62 30.48 -36.66 88.49
C PRO A 62 31.84 -37.09 89.10
N GLN A 63 32.80 -36.16 89.20
CA GLN A 63 33.70 -36.10 90.36
C GLN A 63 34.23 -34.67 90.60
N SER A 64 34.49 -34.36 91.88
CA SER A 64 34.98 -33.06 92.38
C SER A 64 36.11 -33.31 93.39
N THR A 65 36.54 -32.27 94.12
CA THR A 65 37.55 -32.21 95.23
C THR A 65 38.99 -31.86 94.82
N LYS A 66 39.80 -31.19 95.67
CA LYS A 66 39.56 -30.19 96.75
C LYS A 66 40.95 -29.62 97.15
N TYR A 67 41.01 -28.49 97.86
CA TYR A 67 42.13 -28.24 98.77
C TYR A 67 42.09 -29.23 99.95
N ASP A 68 43.26 -29.63 100.45
CA ASP A 68 43.58 -29.65 101.88
C ASP A 68 45.10 -29.84 102.07
N LEU A 69 45.63 -29.37 103.20
CA LEU A 69 46.88 -29.87 103.76
C LEU A 69 46.61 -31.23 104.40
N ASP A 70 47.59 -32.13 104.45
CA ASP A 70 47.87 -32.77 105.73
C ASP A 70 49.31 -33.27 105.89
N PHE A 71 49.78 -33.28 107.14
CA PHE A 71 50.97 -34.02 107.55
C PHE A 71 50.60 -35.50 107.77
N PHE A 72 51.52 -36.44 107.54
CA PHE A 72 52.07 -37.30 108.62
C PHE A 72 53.12 -38.30 108.13
N VAL A 73 54.35 -38.10 108.61
CA VAL A 73 55.37 -39.10 109.04
C VAL A 73 55.38 -40.48 108.36
N SER A 74 56.48 -40.80 107.64
CA SER A 74 57.19 -42.07 107.84
C SER A 74 58.66 -42.12 107.40
N ARG A 75 59.54 -42.01 108.41
CA ARG A 75 60.73 -42.84 108.69
C ARG A 75 61.93 -42.91 107.70
N LYS A 76 63.11 -42.61 108.28
CA LYS A 76 64.50 -42.94 107.86
C LYS A 76 65.06 -42.16 106.67
N ASN A 77 66.32 -41.68 106.68
CA ASN A 77 67.34 -41.64 107.74
C ASN A 77 68.27 -40.42 107.54
N MET A 78 68.65 -39.76 108.64
CA MET A 78 69.83 -38.89 108.73
C MET A 78 70.88 -39.57 109.64
N PRO A 79 72.18 -39.53 109.31
CA PRO A 79 73.24 -39.90 110.23
C PRO A 79 73.96 -38.66 110.79
N SER A 80 73.76 -38.31 112.06
CA SER A 80 74.49 -37.19 112.70
C SER A 80 74.54 -37.28 114.23
N LEU A 81 75.77 -37.40 114.77
CA LEU A 81 76.20 -37.20 116.17
C LEU A 81 75.51 -38.08 117.26
N GLY A 82 76.19 -38.31 118.40
CA GLY A 82 75.62 -39.18 119.47
C GLY A 82 76.33 -39.21 120.84
N ALA A 83 77.64 -39.46 120.88
CA ALA A 83 78.51 -39.46 122.07
C ALA A 83 78.24 -40.49 123.21
N THR A 84 79.31 -40.80 123.98
CA THR A 84 79.36 -41.65 125.21
C THR A 84 79.02 -43.16 125.02
N CYS A 85 79.54 -44.10 125.81
CA CYS A 85 80.48 -44.05 126.94
C CYS A 85 81.46 -45.27 126.93
N LEU A 86 82.36 -45.37 127.90
CA LEU A 86 83.39 -46.41 128.04
C LEU A 86 82.82 -47.84 128.16
N ASP A 87 83.57 -48.84 127.67
CA ASP A 87 83.91 -50.00 128.53
C ASP A 87 85.34 -50.58 128.31
N LYS A 88 85.79 -51.36 129.28
CA LYS A 88 87.18 -51.78 129.63
C LYS A 88 87.97 -52.62 128.59
N SER A 89 89.30 -52.42 128.55
CA SER A 89 90.37 -53.44 128.82
C SER A 89 91.75 -53.02 128.25
N VAL A 90 92.93 -53.39 128.79
CA VAL A 90 93.40 -53.59 130.19
C VAL A 90 94.95 -53.54 130.21
N ASP A 91 95.55 -53.02 131.28
CA ASP A 91 96.94 -53.10 131.83
C ASP A 91 98.17 -53.31 130.90
N SER A 92 99.27 -52.57 131.12
CA SER A 92 100.31 -52.99 132.09
C SER A 92 101.29 -51.88 132.56
N TYR A 93 101.41 -51.72 133.89
CA TYR A 93 102.51 -51.19 134.75
C TYR A 93 103.13 -49.76 134.59
N GLU A 94 102.89 -48.92 135.62
CA GLU A 94 103.83 -48.18 136.54
C GLU A 94 105.07 -47.39 135.99
N HIS A 95 105.59 -46.31 136.61
CA HIS A 95 105.52 -45.82 138.02
C HIS A 95 105.75 -44.27 138.15
N GLU A 96 105.69 -43.74 139.38
CA GLU A 96 106.09 -42.38 139.91
C GLU A 96 105.04 -41.23 140.01
N HIS A 97 105.35 -40.21 140.84
CA HIS A 97 104.43 -39.59 141.82
C HIS A 97 104.12 -38.07 141.69
N ASP A 98 102.95 -37.69 142.23
CA ASP A 98 102.47 -36.39 142.80
C ASP A 98 102.94 -35.00 142.29
N GLU A 99 101.95 -34.13 142.00
CA GLU A 99 101.86 -32.71 142.47
C GLU A 99 100.52 -32.05 142.02
N CYS A 100 99.36 -32.44 142.59
CA CYS A 100 98.04 -32.09 142.02
C CYS A 100 97.09 -31.27 142.93
N HIS A 101 97.01 -29.94 142.72
CA HIS A 101 95.84 -29.15 143.15
C HIS A 101 95.55 -27.87 142.33
N GLY A 102 96.57 -27.14 141.85
CA GLY A 102 96.36 -25.89 141.09
C GLY A 102 95.66 -26.08 139.73
N GLN A 103 95.98 -27.18 139.03
CA GLN A 103 95.56 -27.46 137.65
C GLN A 103 94.03 -27.43 137.44
N GLN A 104 93.26 -28.02 138.36
CA GLN A 104 91.84 -28.32 138.15
C GLN A 104 90.98 -27.05 138.05
N LYS A 105 91.29 -26.01 138.83
CA LYS A 105 90.48 -24.77 138.87
C LYS A 105 90.66 -23.90 137.62
N LEU A 106 91.82 -24.00 136.97
CA LEU A 106 92.06 -23.41 135.64
C LEU A 106 91.37 -24.25 134.55
N SER A 107 91.50 -25.58 134.61
CA SER A 107 90.85 -26.52 133.67
C SER A 107 89.34 -26.26 133.53
N PHE A 108 88.59 -26.17 134.63
CA PHE A 108 87.14 -25.91 134.55
C PHE A 108 86.77 -24.54 133.98
N ARG A 109 87.58 -23.49 134.20
CA ARG A 109 87.35 -22.19 133.57
C ARG A 109 87.66 -22.23 132.07
N GLN A 110 88.71 -22.95 131.66
CA GLN A 110 89.01 -23.19 130.26
C GLN A 110 87.86 -23.95 129.59
N SER A 111 87.40 -25.07 130.15
CA SER A 111 86.30 -25.87 129.58
C SER A 111 84.98 -25.11 129.45
N MET A 112 84.64 -24.20 130.38
CA MET A 112 83.47 -23.32 130.21
C MET A 112 83.67 -22.29 129.10
N MET A 113 84.88 -21.72 128.97
CA MET A 113 85.20 -20.78 127.89
C MET A 113 85.15 -21.48 126.52
N ASP A 114 85.72 -22.69 126.42
CA ASP A 114 85.69 -23.52 125.22
C ASP A 114 84.26 -23.93 124.82
N LEU A 115 83.39 -24.23 125.80
CA LEU A 115 81.97 -24.53 125.57
C LEU A 115 81.16 -23.29 125.19
N GLN A 116 81.44 -22.14 125.79
CA GLN A 116 80.76 -20.88 125.48
C GLN A 116 81.16 -20.36 124.08
N ASN A 117 82.44 -20.48 123.72
CA ASN A 117 82.92 -20.25 122.36
C ASN A 117 82.20 -21.20 121.38
N LYS A 118 82.23 -22.52 121.60
CA LYS A 118 81.53 -23.49 120.73
C LYS A 118 80.03 -23.25 120.59
N LEU A 119 79.36 -22.73 121.64
CA LEU A 119 77.95 -22.36 121.55
C LEU A 119 77.76 -21.10 120.68
N GLN A 120 78.66 -20.12 120.76
CA GLN A 120 78.66 -18.96 119.86
C GLN A 120 79.02 -19.35 118.42
N ASP A 121 79.99 -20.25 118.22
CA ASP A 121 80.37 -20.80 116.91
C ASP A 121 79.16 -21.49 116.25
N VAL A 122 78.49 -22.41 116.96
CA VAL A 122 77.31 -23.12 116.46
C VAL A 122 76.11 -22.18 116.26
N GLN A 123 75.96 -21.12 117.07
CA GLN A 123 74.95 -20.09 116.83
C GLN A 123 75.25 -19.29 115.57
N ALA A 124 76.50 -18.89 115.35
CA ALA A 124 76.94 -18.20 114.14
C ALA A 124 76.81 -19.10 112.90
N GLU A 125 77.18 -20.39 112.96
CA GLU A 125 76.93 -21.37 111.89
C GLU A 125 75.44 -21.50 111.57
N ARG A 126 74.58 -21.54 112.60
CA ARG A 126 73.12 -21.64 112.46
C ARG A 126 72.53 -20.37 111.84
N ASP A 127 73.00 -19.20 112.24
CA ASP A 127 72.56 -17.91 111.68
C ASP A 127 73.04 -17.73 110.23
N ASN A 128 74.32 -18.02 109.95
CA ASN A 128 74.87 -18.07 108.59
C ASN A 128 74.08 -19.05 107.69
N LEU A 129 73.69 -20.22 108.20
CA LEU A 129 72.89 -21.19 107.45
C LEU A 129 71.47 -20.67 107.16
N VAL A 130 70.85 -19.93 108.09
CA VAL A 130 69.56 -19.27 107.86
C VAL A 130 69.69 -18.19 106.78
N ASP A 131 70.73 -17.37 106.83
CA ASP A 131 70.98 -16.32 105.83
C ASP A 131 71.28 -16.91 104.43
N VAL A 132 72.09 -17.97 104.35
CA VAL A 132 72.31 -18.71 103.09
C VAL A 132 71.00 -19.28 102.55
N ARG A 133 70.18 -19.92 103.40
CA ARG A 133 68.90 -20.51 102.99
C ARG A 133 67.85 -19.47 102.59
N LEU A 134 67.86 -18.30 103.24
CA LEU A 134 67.04 -17.16 102.87
C LEU A 134 67.50 -16.60 101.51
N LYS A 135 68.81 -16.52 101.27
CA LYS A 135 69.39 -16.08 100.01
C LYS A 135 69.12 -17.06 98.86
N GLU A 136 69.29 -18.36 99.08
CA GLU A 136 68.87 -19.41 98.12
C GLU A 136 67.38 -19.31 97.77
N SER A 137 66.52 -19.10 98.78
CA SER A 137 65.07 -18.92 98.57
C SER A 137 64.74 -17.64 97.79
N GLN A 138 65.46 -16.54 98.05
CA GLN A 138 65.34 -15.31 97.27
C GLN A 138 65.80 -15.54 95.82
N ASP A 139 66.96 -16.17 95.61
CA ASP A 139 67.53 -16.40 94.28
C ASP A 139 66.67 -17.36 93.44
N HIS A 140 66.04 -18.36 94.08
CA HIS A 140 65.00 -19.18 93.47
C HIS A 140 63.73 -18.38 93.14
N GLY A 141 63.26 -17.50 94.03
CA GLY A 141 62.12 -16.62 93.76
C GLY A 141 62.39 -15.65 92.60
N GLU A 142 63.58 -15.07 92.56
CA GLU A 142 64.05 -14.25 91.45
C GLU A 142 64.15 -15.06 90.14
N LEU A 143 64.63 -16.30 90.18
CA LEU A 143 64.70 -17.18 89.01
C LEU A 143 63.29 -17.55 88.49
N ILE A 144 62.35 -17.86 89.38
CA ILE A 144 60.95 -18.14 89.03
C ILE A 144 60.31 -16.90 88.38
N ASN A 145 60.54 -15.71 88.93
CA ASN A 145 60.07 -14.46 88.34
C ASN A 145 60.69 -14.22 86.95
N LYS A 146 62.01 -14.38 86.80
CA LYS A 146 62.73 -14.26 85.51
C LYS A 146 62.18 -15.25 84.46
N LEU A 147 61.87 -16.49 84.86
CA LEU A 147 61.24 -17.49 83.99
C LEU A 147 59.79 -17.13 83.62
N HIS A 148 59.00 -16.62 84.57
CA HIS A 148 57.61 -16.23 84.31
C HIS A 148 57.54 -15.04 83.34
N THR A 149 58.40 -14.03 83.51
CA THR A 149 58.56 -12.93 82.55
C THR A 149 58.99 -13.46 81.18
N ALA A 150 60.01 -14.33 81.10
CA ALA A 150 60.46 -14.89 79.81
C ALA A 150 59.36 -15.70 79.08
N VAL A 151 58.52 -16.45 79.81
CA VAL A 151 57.35 -17.13 79.23
C VAL A 151 56.30 -16.13 78.75
N GLN A 152 56.00 -15.10 79.54
CA GLN A 152 55.04 -14.05 79.16
C GLN A 152 55.51 -13.26 77.93
N ASP A 153 56.81 -12.95 77.84
CA ASP A 153 57.42 -12.31 76.67
C ASP A 153 57.31 -13.22 75.44
N LEU A 154 57.69 -14.50 75.55
CA LEU A 154 57.53 -15.48 74.46
C LEU A 154 56.07 -15.63 74.00
N GLU A 155 55.11 -15.61 74.92
CA GLU A 155 53.69 -15.57 74.54
C GLU A 155 53.31 -14.28 73.79
N THR A 156 53.87 -13.11 74.15
CA THR A 156 53.60 -11.88 73.39
C THR A 156 54.17 -11.94 71.98
N VAL A 157 55.41 -12.43 71.78
CA VAL A 157 55.96 -12.53 70.41
C VAL A 157 55.25 -13.60 69.59
N ASN A 158 54.82 -14.72 70.20
CA ASN A 158 53.98 -15.72 69.52
C ASN A 158 52.64 -15.12 69.08
N ARG A 159 51.94 -14.37 69.96
CA ARG A 159 50.69 -13.68 69.59
C ARG A 159 50.88 -12.67 68.45
N MET A 160 51.98 -11.91 68.47
CA MET A 160 52.32 -10.97 67.39
C MET A 160 52.67 -11.71 66.09
N GLN A 161 53.39 -12.84 66.17
CA GLN A 161 53.72 -13.67 65.02
C GLN A 161 52.45 -14.24 64.39
N ASP A 162 51.54 -14.84 65.18
CA ASP A 162 50.24 -15.34 64.72
C ASP A 162 49.41 -14.24 64.04
N GLU A 163 49.46 -13.01 64.54
CA GLU A 163 48.78 -11.86 63.95
C GLU A 163 49.39 -11.46 62.59
N THR A 164 50.71 -11.33 62.50
CA THR A 164 51.39 -11.04 61.21
C THR A 164 51.16 -12.15 60.17
N VAL A 165 51.12 -13.42 60.60
CA VAL A 165 50.80 -14.57 59.74
C VAL A 165 49.33 -14.54 59.29
N ARG A 166 48.40 -14.12 60.17
CA ARG A 166 46.98 -13.95 59.84
C ARG A 166 46.77 -12.86 58.80
N ASP A 167 47.46 -11.72 58.95
CA ASP A 167 47.38 -10.60 58.00
C ASP A 167 48.03 -10.94 56.65
N ALA A 168 49.18 -11.62 56.65
CA ALA A 168 49.80 -12.12 55.43
C ALA A 168 48.87 -13.11 54.67
N ASN A 169 48.23 -14.04 55.38
CA ASN A 169 47.23 -14.94 54.79
C ASN A 169 46.00 -14.18 54.25
N CYS A 170 45.54 -13.13 54.95
CA CYS A 170 44.46 -12.27 54.47
C CYS A 170 44.85 -11.57 53.15
N GLN A 171 46.07 -11.06 53.03
CA GLN A 171 46.58 -10.45 51.79
C GLN A 171 46.71 -11.47 50.66
N ILE A 172 47.24 -12.67 50.93
CA ILE A 172 47.31 -13.77 49.94
C ILE A 172 45.91 -14.13 49.42
N GLU A 173 44.91 -14.19 50.30
CA GLU A 173 43.53 -14.53 49.91
C GLU A 173 42.84 -13.41 49.13
N GLN A 174 43.18 -12.13 49.39
CA GLN A 174 42.77 -11.01 48.54
C GLN A 174 43.43 -11.06 47.15
N LEU A 175 44.70 -11.46 47.06
CA LEU A 175 45.42 -11.62 45.80
C LEU A 175 44.87 -12.79 44.97
N ARG A 176 44.55 -13.93 45.60
CA ARG A 176 43.87 -15.07 44.95
C ARG A 176 42.53 -14.65 44.34
N LYS A 177 41.71 -13.89 45.07
CA LYS A 177 40.42 -13.39 44.56
C LYS A 177 40.59 -12.46 43.35
N LYS A 178 41.63 -11.60 43.34
CA LYS A 178 41.97 -10.77 42.18
C LYS A 178 42.43 -11.63 40.98
N ALA A 179 43.28 -12.63 41.21
CA ALA A 179 43.71 -13.56 40.16
C ALA A 179 42.52 -14.31 39.54
N GLN A 180 41.62 -14.86 40.36
CA GLN A 180 40.42 -15.55 39.90
C GLN A 180 39.50 -14.66 39.04
N VAL A 181 39.38 -13.37 39.36
CA VAL A 181 38.64 -12.40 38.53
C VAL A 181 39.34 -12.15 37.19
N PHE A 182 40.68 -12.04 37.17
CA PHE A 182 41.43 -11.91 35.91
C PHE A 182 41.32 -13.18 35.05
N ASP A 183 41.41 -14.38 35.64
CA ASP A 183 41.20 -15.65 34.91
C ASP A 183 39.80 -15.76 34.32
N GLY A 184 38.78 -15.25 35.02
CA GLY A 184 37.41 -15.12 34.51
C GLY A 184 37.34 -14.25 33.25
N VAL A 185 37.84 -13.02 33.32
CA VAL A 185 37.89 -12.08 32.17
C VAL A 185 38.70 -12.66 31.00
N LEU A 186 39.81 -13.34 31.28
CA LEU A 186 40.60 -13.99 30.23
C LEU A 186 39.83 -15.13 29.54
N ASN A 187 39.00 -15.88 30.27
CA ASN A 187 38.14 -16.89 29.66
C ASN A 187 36.95 -16.30 28.90
N GLU A 188 36.35 -15.19 29.34
CA GLU A 188 35.34 -14.45 28.58
C GLU A 188 35.91 -13.95 27.23
N ILE A 189 37.15 -13.46 27.23
CA ILE A 189 37.86 -13.09 25.99
C ILE A 189 38.10 -14.32 25.11
N ARG A 190 38.58 -15.46 25.66
CA ARG A 190 38.76 -16.70 24.87
C ARG A 190 37.45 -17.18 24.25
N GLN A 191 36.34 -17.17 24.99
CA GLN A 191 35.02 -17.54 24.48
C GLN A 191 34.56 -16.59 23.37
N SER A 192 34.77 -15.29 23.53
CA SER A 192 34.44 -14.28 22.52
C SER A 192 35.26 -14.46 21.22
N LEU A 193 36.54 -14.83 21.35
CA LEU A 193 37.42 -15.11 20.20
C LEU A 193 37.06 -16.44 19.50
N MET A 194 36.70 -17.49 20.25
CA MET A 194 36.18 -18.74 19.67
C MET A 194 34.89 -18.48 18.89
N GLY A 195 33.93 -17.76 19.49
CA GLY A 195 32.70 -17.37 18.82
C GLY A 195 32.93 -16.53 17.56
N TYR A 196 34.02 -15.75 17.47
CA TYR A 196 34.39 -15.08 16.23
C TYR A 196 34.93 -16.05 15.16
N GLU A 197 35.85 -16.96 15.53
CA GLU A 197 36.39 -17.97 14.60
C GLU A 197 35.27 -18.89 14.08
N GLU A 198 34.33 -19.28 14.94
CA GLU A 198 33.15 -20.08 14.59
C GLU A 198 32.17 -19.34 13.65
N ASN A 199 31.79 -18.10 13.96
CA ASN A 199 30.81 -17.35 13.16
C ASN A 199 31.36 -16.85 11.82
N THR A 200 32.67 -16.67 11.68
CA THR A 200 33.29 -16.10 10.46
C THR A 200 34.12 -17.10 9.65
N GLY A 201 34.54 -18.21 10.24
CA GLY A 201 35.56 -19.10 9.68
C GLY A 201 36.97 -18.49 9.59
N LYS A 202 37.17 -17.22 10.01
CA LYS A 202 38.45 -16.51 9.96
C LYS A 202 39.29 -16.90 11.19
N LYS A 203 40.45 -17.54 10.96
CA LYS A 203 41.40 -17.88 12.03
C LYS A 203 41.88 -16.62 12.77
N VAL A 204 41.56 -16.51 14.05
CA VAL A 204 41.98 -15.40 14.92
C VAL A 204 43.49 -15.42 15.17
N TYR A 205 44.07 -16.60 15.38
CA TYR A 205 45.50 -16.79 15.61
C TYR A 205 45.96 -18.07 14.91
N GLU A 206 47.17 -18.07 14.36
CA GLU A 206 47.61 -19.11 13.42
C GLU A 206 48.43 -20.23 14.06
N HIS A 207 49.09 -19.96 15.20
CA HIS A 207 50.08 -20.86 15.80
C HIS A 207 49.60 -21.55 17.08
N GLU A 208 48.50 -21.08 17.67
CA GLU A 208 47.89 -21.63 18.89
C GLU A 208 46.38 -21.79 18.68
N ASN A 209 45.79 -22.84 19.26
CA ASN A 209 44.34 -23.04 19.26
C ASN A 209 43.69 -22.14 20.35
N ILE A 210 42.57 -21.47 20.05
CA ILE A 210 42.05 -20.37 20.90
C ILE A 210 41.77 -20.81 22.35
N CYS A 211 41.34 -22.06 22.57
CA CYS A 211 41.16 -22.62 23.91
C CYS A 211 42.40 -22.49 24.81
N ASN A 212 43.59 -22.58 24.20
CA ASN A 212 44.88 -22.64 24.87
C ASN A 212 45.75 -21.38 24.62
N ILE A 213 45.22 -20.36 23.94
CA ILE A 213 46.01 -19.19 23.51
C ILE A 213 46.65 -18.49 24.71
N HIS A 214 47.94 -18.19 24.58
CA HIS A 214 48.71 -17.60 25.67
C HIS A 214 48.29 -16.15 25.94
N VAL A 215 48.35 -15.71 27.20
CA VAL A 215 47.79 -14.41 27.62
C VAL A 215 48.44 -13.22 26.91
N GLN A 216 49.75 -13.32 26.61
CA GLN A 216 50.45 -12.29 25.83
C GLN A 216 49.96 -12.21 24.36
N ASN A 217 49.51 -13.33 23.79
CA ASN A 217 49.01 -13.41 22.41
C ASN A 217 47.55 -12.94 22.29
N MET A 218 46.77 -12.96 23.38
CA MET A 218 45.36 -12.56 23.38
C MET A 218 45.15 -11.10 22.93
N GLY A 219 46.05 -10.18 23.27
CA GLY A 219 45.97 -8.78 22.80
C GLY A 219 46.11 -8.68 21.28
N THR A 220 47.04 -9.43 20.69
CA THR A 220 47.24 -9.52 19.24
C THR A 220 46.05 -10.16 18.53
N ALA A 221 45.47 -11.20 19.14
CA ALA A 221 44.27 -11.90 18.67
C ALA A 221 43.04 -10.97 18.62
N VAL A 222 42.73 -10.28 19.73
CA VAL A 222 41.65 -9.26 19.78
C VAL A 222 41.93 -8.14 18.77
N GLY A 223 43.17 -7.67 18.69
CA GLY A 223 43.58 -6.63 17.73
C GLY A 223 43.45 -7.06 16.26
N LYS A 224 43.51 -8.36 15.94
CA LYS A 224 43.20 -8.88 14.59
C LYS A 224 41.69 -8.83 14.35
N VAL A 225 40.89 -9.39 15.26
CA VAL A 225 39.41 -9.40 15.16
C VAL A 225 38.84 -8.00 14.98
N LEU A 226 39.35 -7.00 15.71
CA LEU A 226 38.92 -5.61 15.56
C LEU A 226 39.22 -5.06 14.16
N ARG A 227 40.42 -5.28 13.61
CA ARG A 227 40.76 -4.84 12.23
C ARG A 227 39.95 -5.58 11.16
N ASP A 228 39.72 -6.88 11.35
CA ASP A 228 38.90 -7.67 10.43
C ASP A 228 37.44 -7.17 10.42
N LEU A 229 36.90 -6.80 11.58
CA LEU A 229 35.58 -6.15 11.71
C LEU A 229 35.56 -4.71 11.15
N GLU A 230 36.60 -3.90 11.35
CA GLU A 230 36.74 -2.58 10.73
C GLU A 230 36.76 -2.68 9.20
N GLY A 231 37.44 -3.69 8.65
CA GLY A 231 37.44 -4.01 7.23
C GLY A 231 36.08 -4.48 6.71
N ASP A 232 35.40 -5.38 7.43
CA ASP A 232 34.04 -5.83 7.09
C ASP A 232 33.04 -4.65 7.13
N ILE A 233 33.16 -3.74 8.11
CA ILE A 233 32.37 -2.49 8.20
C ILE A 233 32.67 -1.54 7.03
N ALA A 234 33.94 -1.38 6.65
CA ALA A 234 34.33 -0.56 5.51
C ALA A 234 33.78 -1.12 4.18
N CYS A 235 33.83 -2.44 3.99
CA CYS A 235 33.23 -3.14 2.86
C CYS A 235 31.70 -2.95 2.80
N LEU A 236 31.01 -3.10 3.94
CA LEU A 236 29.57 -2.87 4.02
C LEU A 236 29.20 -1.42 3.71
N LYS A 237 29.93 -0.43 4.22
CA LYS A 237 29.73 1.00 3.87
C LYS A 237 29.94 1.25 2.38
N ALA A 238 31.03 0.73 1.80
CA ALA A 238 31.32 0.87 0.37
C ALA A 238 30.24 0.21 -0.52
N ARG A 239 29.52 -0.81 -0.03
CA ARG A 239 28.36 -1.40 -0.71
C ARG A 239 27.06 -0.63 -0.49
N ILE A 240 26.90 0.07 0.64
CA ILE A 240 25.69 0.83 0.97
C ILE A 240 25.62 2.14 0.16
N CYS A 241 26.70 2.92 0.07
CA CYS A 241 26.68 4.21 -0.64
C CYS A 241 26.14 4.14 -2.09
N PRO A 242 26.58 3.21 -2.98
CA PRO A 242 26.00 3.11 -4.32
C PRO A 242 24.54 2.63 -4.33
N MET A 243 24.07 1.93 -3.28
CA MET A 243 22.64 1.61 -3.12
C MET A 243 21.83 2.84 -2.67
N GLU A 244 22.41 3.73 -1.86
CA GLU A 244 21.83 5.02 -1.49
C GLU A 244 21.74 5.95 -2.71
N ASP A 245 22.76 5.99 -3.57
CA ASP A 245 22.74 6.74 -4.83
C ASP A 245 21.73 6.18 -5.84
N GLN A 246 21.60 4.85 -5.94
CA GLN A 246 20.54 4.21 -6.73
C GLN A 246 19.13 4.53 -6.18
N LEU A 247 18.96 4.53 -4.87
CA LEU A 247 17.69 4.90 -4.24
C LEU A 247 17.35 6.39 -4.47
N ASN A 248 18.34 7.27 -4.37
CA ASN A 248 18.19 8.71 -4.59
C ASN A 248 17.88 9.04 -6.06
N SER A 249 18.54 8.37 -7.01
CA SER A 249 18.25 8.54 -8.44
C SER A 249 16.87 7.99 -8.84
N LEU A 250 16.48 6.80 -8.37
CA LEU A 250 15.12 6.26 -8.56
C LEU A 250 14.04 7.16 -7.93
N LYS A 251 14.31 7.74 -6.76
CA LYS A 251 13.43 8.72 -6.10
C LYS A 251 13.30 10.01 -6.91
N SER A 252 14.41 10.49 -7.49
CA SER A 252 14.42 11.64 -8.40
C SER A 252 13.59 11.37 -9.67
N GLU A 253 13.83 10.23 -10.35
CA GLU A 253 13.05 9.82 -11.53
C GLU A 253 11.55 9.72 -11.21
N THR A 254 11.21 9.11 -10.07
CA THR A 254 9.81 8.97 -9.61
C THR A 254 9.16 10.33 -9.34
N ASN A 255 9.89 11.28 -8.75
CA ASN A 255 9.43 12.65 -8.55
C ASN A 255 9.19 13.37 -9.87
N SER A 256 10.19 13.43 -10.77
CA SER A 256 10.06 14.09 -12.08
C SER A 256 8.95 13.47 -12.94
N LYS A 257 8.74 12.16 -12.85
CA LYS A 257 7.63 11.47 -13.51
C LYS A 257 6.27 11.83 -12.92
N THR A 258 6.21 12.06 -11.61
CA THR A 258 5.00 12.54 -10.92
C THR A 258 4.69 13.98 -11.30
N GLU A 259 5.69 14.87 -11.34
CA GLU A 259 5.55 16.25 -11.83
C GLU A 259 5.09 16.29 -13.31
N TYR A 260 5.66 15.44 -14.18
CA TYR A 260 5.23 15.32 -15.56
C TYR A 260 3.77 14.88 -15.69
N LEU A 261 3.33 13.89 -14.89
CA LEU A 261 1.93 13.44 -14.88
C LEU A 261 0.97 14.51 -14.34
N LEU A 262 1.37 15.26 -13.30
CA LEU A 262 0.60 16.39 -12.79
C LEU A 262 0.47 17.51 -13.84
N LYS A 263 1.56 17.84 -14.55
CA LYS A 263 1.54 18.80 -15.65
C LYS A 263 0.63 18.35 -16.79
N GLN A 264 0.72 17.08 -17.21
CA GLN A 264 -0.16 16.52 -18.24
C GLN A 264 -1.64 16.53 -17.83
N GLN A 265 -1.96 16.31 -16.54
CA GLN A 265 -3.34 16.44 -16.05
C GLN A 265 -3.81 17.90 -16.04
N HIS A 266 -2.95 18.85 -15.66
CA HIS A 266 -3.29 20.27 -15.72
C HIS A 266 -3.56 20.74 -17.17
N GLU A 267 -2.73 20.30 -18.13
CA GLU A 267 -2.92 20.56 -19.56
C GLU A 267 -4.22 19.93 -20.10
N ARG A 268 -4.57 18.70 -19.69
CA ARG A 268 -5.87 18.09 -20.02
C ARG A 268 -7.04 18.88 -19.46
N GLU A 269 -6.98 19.32 -18.21
CA GLU A 269 -8.08 20.04 -17.58
C GLU A 269 -8.24 21.46 -18.16
N GLN A 270 -7.14 22.14 -18.54
CA GLN A 270 -7.21 23.37 -19.34
C GLN A 270 -7.91 23.14 -20.69
N ALA A 271 -7.52 22.11 -21.44
CA ALA A 271 -8.13 21.78 -22.73
C ALA A 271 -9.62 21.40 -22.58
N LYS A 272 -9.99 20.70 -21.52
CA LYS A 272 -11.38 20.36 -21.16
C LYS A 272 -12.21 21.59 -20.81
N ASN A 273 -11.64 22.56 -20.08
CA ASN A 273 -12.30 23.83 -19.79
C ASN A 273 -12.50 24.68 -21.06
N GLN A 274 -11.52 24.71 -21.97
CA GLN A 274 -11.69 25.34 -23.29
C GLN A 274 -12.78 24.65 -24.12
N ALA A 275 -12.78 23.31 -24.19
CA ALA A 275 -13.81 22.55 -24.88
C ALA A 275 -15.21 22.81 -24.29
N SER A 276 -15.33 22.92 -22.96
CA SER A 276 -16.59 23.27 -22.29
C SER A 276 -17.07 24.68 -22.66
N MET A 277 -16.15 25.66 -22.73
CA MET A 277 -16.46 27.03 -23.17
C MET A 277 -17.00 27.07 -24.60
N TYR A 278 -16.33 26.40 -25.54
CA TYR A 278 -16.78 26.31 -26.93
C TYR A 278 -18.10 25.54 -27.05
N THR A 279 -18.31 24.48 -26.25
CA THR A 279 -19.58 23.73 -26.22
C THR A 279 -20.74 24.63 -25.76
N GLN A 280 -20.52 25.48 -24.74
CA GLN A 280 -21.52 26.45 -24.30
C GLN A 280 -21.82 27.50 -25.39
N GLN A 281 -20.78 28.06 -26.04
CA GLN A 281 -20.97 29.00 -27.15
C GLN A 281 -21.75 28.39 -28.32
N ILE A 282 -21.51 27.10 -28.63
CA ILE A 282 -22.29 26.36 -29.64
C ILE A 282 -23.74 26.23 -29.19
N ALA A 283 -24.02 25.83 -27.95
CA ALA A 283 -25.39 25.70 -27.43
C ALA A 283 -26.15 27.05 -27.41
N GLU A 284 -25.47 28.15 -27.09
CA GLU A 284 -26.03 29.51 -27.17
C GLU A 284 -26.36 29.89 -28.63
N LEU A 285 -25.46 29.61 -29.58
CA LEU A 285 -25.72 29.82 -31.01
C LEU A 285 -26.86 28.93 -31.52
N GLU A 286 -26.92 27.65 -31.16
CA GLU A 286 -28.01 26.74 -31.51
C GLU A 286 -29.36 27.21 -30.95
N SER A 287 -29.37 27.79 -29.75
CA SER A 287 -30.55 28.43 -29.17
C SER A 287 -30.99 29.65 -29.99
N THR A 288 -30.09 30.57 -30.35
CA THR A 288 -30.45 31.73 -31.19
C THR A 288 -30.93 31.32 -32.59
N VAL A 289 -30.30 30.34 -33.22
CA VAL A 289 -30.74 29.76 -34.51
C VAL A 289 -32.11 29.10 -34.38
N SER A 290 -32.42 28.48 -33.23
CA SER A 290 -33.73 27.88 -32.97
C SER A 290 -34.83 28.91 -32.78
N HIS A 291 -34.54 30.04 -32.11
CA HIS A 291 -35.45 31.18 -32.02
C HIS A 291 -35.70 31.80 -33.41
N LEU A 292 -34.65 32.14 -34.15
CA LEU A 292 -34.77 32.71 -35.51
C LEU A 292 -35.53 31.77 -36.48
N ARG A 293 -35.42 30.45 -36.31
CA ARG A 293 -36.22 29.45 -37.07
C ARG A 293 -37.69 29.41 -36.65
N CYS A 294 -38.02 29.79 -35.41
CA CYS A 294 -39.39 29.96 -34.95
C CYS A 294 -39.97 31.27 -35.52
N ASP A 295 -39.25 32.38 -35.37
CA ASP A 295 -39.63 33.70 -35.87
C ASP A 295 -39.88 33.67 -37.39
N LEU A 296 -38.97 33.06 -38.16
CA LEU A 296 -39.11 32.90 -39.61
C LEU A 296 -40.34 32.04 -39.99
N ARG A 297 -40.69 31.04 -39.17
CA ARG A 297 -41.88 30.21 -39.38
C ARG A 297 -43.17 30.98 -39.08
N GLU A 298 -43.14 31.88 -38.10
CA GLU A 298 -44.28 32.74 -37.77
C GLU A 298 -44.47 33.87 -38.80
N VAL A 299 -43.38 34.54 -39.20
CA VAL A 299 -43.39 35.50 -40.33
C VAL A 299 -43.92 34.84 -41.60
N LYS A 300 -43.52 33.60 -41.91
CA LYS A 300 -44.07 32.87 -43.05
C LYS A 300 -45.58 32.62 -42.92
N LYS A 301 -46.07 32.14 -41.76
CA LYS A 301 -47.52 31.98 -41.52
C LYS A 301 -48.27 33.31 -41.70
N ILE A 302 -47.72 34.42 -41.24
CA ILE A 302 -48.31 35.75 -41.40
C ILE A 302 -48.36 36.15 -42.88
N GLN A 303 -47.32 35.84 -43.67
CA GLN A 303 -47.30 36.06 -45.11
C GLN A 303 -48.34 35.19 -45.84
N ASP A 304 -48.38 33.89 -45.54
CA ASP A 304 -49.33 32.94 -46.14
C ASP A 304 -50.79 33.38 -45.84
N ASN A 305 -51.10 33.68 -44.57
CA ASN A 305 -52.40 34.23 -44.15
C ASN A 305 -52.76 35.56 -44.86
N ARG A 306 -51.76 36.41 -45.17
CA ARG A 306 -51.99 37.69 -45.87
C ARG A 306 -52.29 37.48 -47.35
N ILE A 307 -51.71 36.46 -47.98
CA ILE A 307 -52.05 36.05 -49.35
C ILE A 307 -53.49 35.54 -49.38
N ASP A 308 -53.87 34.66 -48.45
CA ASP A 308 -55.25 34.16 -48.35
C ASP A 308 -56.27 35.28 -48.07
N TYR A 309 -55.92 36.25 -47.21
CA TYR A 309 -56.77 37.44 -47.00
C TYR A 309 -56.98 38.23 -48.29
N CYS A 310 -55.93 38.52 -49.06
CA CYS A 310 -56.04 39.23 -50.34
C CYS A 310 -56.88 38.43 -51.36
N ASN A 311 -56.71 37.11 -51.42
CA ASN A 311 -57.52 36.23 -52.27
C ASN A 311 -59.01 36.29 -51.88
N VAL A 312 -59.34 36.30 -50.58
CA VAL A 312 -60.72 36.43 -50.09
C VAL A 312 -61.29 37.83 -50.39
N GLU A 313 -60.50 38.89 -50.26
CA GLU A 313 -60.90 40.26 -50.56
C GLU A 313 -61.18 40.47 -52.06
N GLU A 314 -60.36 39.90 -52.95
CA GLU A 314 -60.59 39.91 -54.40
C GLU A 314 -61.84 39.11 -54.78
N ASN A 315 -62.01 37.89 -54.25
CA ASN A 315 -63.22 37.10 -54.49
C ASN A 315 -64.49 37.82 -53.97
N LEU A 316 -64.43 38.46 -52.81
CA LEU A 316 -65.53 39.27 -52.27
C LEU A 316 -65.85 40.48 -53.17
N LYS A 317 -64.84 41.09 -53.80
CA LYS A 317 -65.04 42.18 -54.77
C LYS A 317 -65.71 41.68 -56.05
N ILE A 318 -65.19 40.60 -56.62
CA ILE A 318 -65.79 39.93 -57.80
C ILE A 318 -67.26 39.57 -57.54
N GLU A 319 -67.58 39.05 -56.35
CA GLU A 319 -68.95 38.67 -56.00
C GLU A 319 -69.86 39.88 -55.74
N LYS A 320 -69.34 40.99 -55.18
CA LYS A 320 -70.05 42.28 -55.09
C LYS A 320 -70.39 42.82 -56.47
N ASP A 321 -69.44 42.76 -57.41
CA ASP A 321 -69.61 43.26 -58.78
C ASP A 321 -70.64 42.41 -59.57
N LYS A 322 -70.61 41.07 -59.45
CA LYS A 322 -71.68 40.19 -59.98
C LYS A 322 -73.05 40.55 -59.39
N ASN A 323 -73.13 40.72 -58.07
CA ASN A 323 -74.38 41.08 -57.40
C ASN A 323 -74.88 42.48 -57.79
N GLN A 324 -73.98 43.42 -58.13
CA GLN A 324 -74.36 44.70 -58.70
C GLN A 324 -74.95 44.52 -60.11
N GLN A 325 -74.28 43.77 -61.00
CA GLN A 325 -74.83 43.47 -62.33
C GLN A 325 -76.18 42.75 -62.27
N LEU A 326 -76.43 41.89 -61.27
CA LEU A 326 -77.74 41.27 -61.05
C LEU A 326 -78.80 42.27 -60.59
N ARG A 327 -78.45 43.24 -59.72
CA ARG A 327 -79.35 44.35 -59.37
C ARG A 327 -79.68 45.22 -60.59
N ASP A 328 -78.68 45.55 -61.40
CA ASP A 328 -78.84 46.41 -62.59
C ASP A 328 -79.66 45.72 -63.70
N ARG A 329 -79.51 44.40 -63.86
CA ARG A 329 -80.41 43.59 -64.68
C ARG A 329 -81.83 43.53 -64.09
N GLY A 330 -81.95 43.43 -62.76
CA GLY A 330 -83.23 43.45 -62.06
C GLY A 330 -84.01 44.75 -62.25
N THR A 331 -83.34 45.91 -62.09
CA THR A 331 -83.96 47.22 -62.32
C THR A 331 -84.30 47.45 -63.80
N SER A 332 -83.41 47.06 -64.72
CA SER A 332 -83.68 47.10 -66.17
C SER A 332 -84.88 46.22 -66.54
N ASN A 333 -84.98 45.00 -66.01
CA ASN A 333 -86.13 44.12 -66.20
C ASN A 333 -87.42 44.71 -65.61
N CYS A 334 -87.38 45.32 -64.42
CA CYS A 334 -88.52 46.05 -63.87
C CYS A 334 -88.95 47.20 -64.79
N ILE A 335 -88.01 48.02 -65.30
CA ILE A 335 -88.31 49.12 -66.24
C ILE A 335 -88.95 48.57 -67.53
N ASN A 336 -88.47 47.45 -68.05
CA ASN A 336 -89.05 46.80 -69.24
C ASN A 336 -90.45 46.24 -68.97
N VAL A 337 -90.70 45.63 -67.82
CA VAL A 337 -92.05 45.19 -67.40
C VAL A 337 -92.98 46.40 -67.23
N GLU A 338 -92.50 47.50 -66.64
CA GLU A 338 -93.27 48.73 -66.46
C GLU A 338 -93.57 49.43 -67.79
N ASN A 339 -92.66 49.33 -68.77
CA ASN A 339 -92.87 49.77 -70.15
C ASN A 339 -93.93 48.91 -70.84
N MET A 340 -93.83 47.58 -70.77
CA MET A 340 -94.82 46.69 -71.39
C MET A 340 -96.19 46.78 -70.73
N LYS A 341 -96.29 47.05 -69.41
CA LYS A 341 -97.55 47.41 -68.76
C LYS A 341 -98.13 48.69 -69.36
N ARG A 342 -97.37 49.79 -69.41
CA ARG A 342 -97.84 51.06 -69.98
C ARG A 342 -98.22 50.94 -71.46
N GLU A 343 -97.54 50.11 -72.23
CA GLU A 343 -97.95 49.81 -73.60
C GLU A 343 -99.22 48.98 -73.65
N LEU A 344 -99.35 47.93 -72.82
CA LEU A 344 -100.58 47.14 -72.69
C LEU A 344 -101.77 47.99 -72.25
N ASP A 345 -101.60 48.88 -71.27
CA ASP A 345 -102.61 49.82 -70.80
C ASP A 345 -102.99 50.84 -71.89
N SER A 346 -102.02 51.32 -72.67
CA SER A 346 -102.28 52.15 -73.86
C SER A 346 -103.07 51.38 -74.94
N LYS A 347 -102.73 50.10 -75.20
CA LYS A 347 -103.52 49.24 -76.08
C LYS A 347 -104.91 48.94 -75.51
N ASN A 348 -105.06 48.78 -74.19
CA ASN A 348 -106.36 48.59 -73.54
C ASN A 348 -107.22 49.87 -73.63
N MET A 349 -106.62 51.06 -73.51
CA MET A 349 -107.32 52.33 -73.75
C MET A 349 -107.71 52.49 -75.22
N GLU A 350 -106.85 52.12 -76.17
CA GLU A 350 -107.21 52.15 -77.59
C GLU A 350 -108.26 51.10 -77.93
N ILE A 351 -108.22 49.89 -77.33
CA ILE A 351 -109.27 48.86 -77.43
C ILE A 351 -110.58 49.38 -76.83
N HIS A 352 -110.57 50.06 -75.68
CA HIS A 352 -111.78 50.62 -75.11
C HIS A 352 -112.32 51.81 -75.93
N ARG A 353 -111.44 52.62 -76.53
CA ARG A 353 -111.81 53.69 -77.47
C ARG A 353 -112.41 53.12 -78.76
N LEU A 354 -111.82 52.04 -79.28
CA LEU A 354 -112.30 51.28 -80.42
C LEU A 354 -113.62 50.59 -80.09
N ASP A 355 -113.81 50.01 -78.90
CA ASP A 355 -115.06 49.36 -78.48
C ASP A 355 -116.17 50.39 -78.23
N CYS A 356 -115.86 51.58 -77.71
CA CYS A 356 -116.79 52.70 -77.73
C CYS A 356 -117.17 53.08 -79.17
N HIS A 357 -116.18 53.23 -80.08
CA HIS A 357 -116.46 53.42 -81.50
C HIS A 357 -117.20 52.25 -82.15
N LEU A 358 -117.03 51.01 -81.68
CA LEU A 358 -117.68 49.82 -82.22
C LEU A 358 -119.12 49.71 -81.70
N ASN A 359 -119.40 50.16 -80.48
CA ASN A 359 -120.75 50.32 -79.98
C ASN A 359 -121.47 51.50 -80.68
N THR A 360 -120.82 52.66 -80.87
CA THR A 360 -121.38 53.74 -81.71
C THR A 360 -121.57 53.28 -83.16
N LEU A 361 -120.59 52.60 -83.77
CA LEU A 361 -120.73 52.00 -85.10
C LEU A 361 -121.74 50.86 -85.13
N LYS A 362 -122.10 50.24 -84.00
CA LYS A 362 -123.14 49.20 -83.91
C LYS A 362 -124.53 49.83 -83.77
N GLU A 363 -124.65 50.96 -83.08
CA GLU A 363 -125.85 51.80 -83.11
C GLU A 363 -126.07 52.37 -84.52
N GLU A 364 -125.02 52.95 -85.13
CA GLU A 364 -125.00 53.41 -86.51
C GLU A 364 -125.18 52.27 -87.52
N CYS A 365 -124.65 51.06 -87.29
CA CYS A 365 -124.86 49.91 -88.17
C CYS A 365 -126.20 49.21 -87.92
N GLN A 366 -126.83 49.37 -86.76
CA GLN A 366 -128.23 48.96 -86.60
C GLN A 366 -129.13 49.92 -87.39
N HIS A 367 -128.86 51.23 -87.30
CA HIS A 367 -129.52 52.26 -88.09
C HIS A 367 -129.18 52.21 -89.60
N GLN A 368 -127.97 51.75 -89.97
CA GLN A 368 -127.58 51.54 -91.36
C GLN A 368 -127.94 50.16 -91.90
N LEU A 369 -128.17 49.12 -91.09
CA LEU A 369 -128.74 47.87 -91.58
C LEU A 369 -130.21 48.06 -91.98
N GLU A 370 -130.93 48.94 -91.26
CA GLU A 370 -132.22 49.50 -91.67
C GLU A 370 -132.16 50.27 -93.00
N CYS A 371 -130.98 50.72 -93.46
CA CYS A 371 -130.80 51.53 -94.68
C CYS A 371 -130.02 50.84 -95.83
N GLN A 372 -129.12 49.90 -95.56
CA GLN A 372 -128.19 49.29 -96.53
C GLN A 372 -128.67 47.96 -97.13
N LEU A 373 -129.79 47.42 -96.64
CA LEU A 373 -130.60 46.43 -97.38
C LEU A 373 -130.97 46.90 -98.80
N ALA A 374 -130.83 48.20 -99.08
CA ALA A 374 -131.03 48.81 -100.39
C ALA A 374 -129.81 48.80 -101.34
N ALA A 375 -128.58 48.46 -100.91
CA ALA A 375 -127.37 48.92 -101.62
C ALA A 375 -126.22 47.92 -101.90
N GLU A 376 -125.94 46.89 -101.09
CA GLU A 376 -124.81 45.96 -101.38
C GLU A 376 -125.21 44.77 -102.28
N LYS A 377 -125.22 45.04 -103.58
CA LYS A 377 -125.38 44.03 -104.64
C LYS A 377 -124.33 44.25 -105.74
N LYS A 378 -123.18 44.83 -105.38
CA LYS A 378 -122.29 45.53 -106.33
C LYS A 378 -121.33 44.60 -107.08
N ARG A 379 -120.10 44.41 -106.59
CA ARG A 379 -119.05 43.60 -107.22
C ARG A 379 -117.95 43.22 -106.24
N ASN A 380 -117.16 42.20 -106.56
CA ASN A 380 -115.80 42.07 -106.06
C ASN A 380 -114.94 41.25 -107.04
N GLU A 381 -113.64 41.21 -106.81
CA GLU A 381 -112.66 41.50 -107.87
C GLU A 381 -111.40 40.62 -107.78
N ALA A 382 -110.62 40.57 -108.86
CA ALA A 382 -109.45 39.69 -108.98
C ALA A 382 -108.15 40.48 -109.23
N GLN A 383 -107.10 40.10 -108.51
CA GLN A 383 -105.78 40.73 -108.48
C GLN A 383 -104.74 39.64 -108.18
N GLU A 384 -103.70 39.45 -109.02
CA GLU A 384 -102.57 38.54 -108.73
C GLU A 384 -101.42 38.61 -109.77
N LYS A 385 -100.12 38.58 -109.37
CA LYS A 385 -98.93 38.04 -110.12
C LYS A 385 -97.51 38.31 -109.53
N ILE A 386 -96.55 37.43 -109.90
CA ILE A 386 -95.05 37.58 -110.05
C ILE A 386 -94.07 37.29 -108.86
N THR A 387 -92.99 36.52 -109.12
CA THR A 387 -91.81 36.20 -108.24
C THR A 387 -90.63 35.52 -109.03
N SER A 388 -89.32 35.68 -108.68
CA SER A 388 -88.19 34.67 -108.84
C SER A 388 -86.70 35.22 -108.80
N LEU A 389 -85.69 34.30 -108.60
CA LEU A 389 -84.19 34.33 -108.84
C LEU A 389 -83.17 34.66 -107.70
N LEU A 390 -82.07 33.83 -107.54
CA LEU A 390 -80.76 34.11 -106.85
C LEU A 390 -79.77 32.87 -106.76
N SER A 391 -78.42 32.99 -106.92
CA SER A 391 -77.31 32.11 -106.34
C SER A 391 -75.84 32.31 -106.87
N GLU A 392 -74.81 31.81 -106.11
CA GLU A 392 -73.39 31.41 -106.44
C GLU A 392 -72.11 32.23 -106.00
N HIS A 393 -71.00 31.50 -105.63
CA HIS A 393 -69.51 31.75 -105.80
C HIS A 393 -68.54 31.55 -104.56
N GLU A 394 -67.49 30.69 -104.63
CA GLU A 394 -66.46 30.45 -103.54
C GLU A 394 -65.18 29.61 -103.95
N ARG A 395 -63.90 29.95 -103.55
CA ARG A 395 -62.69 29.05 -103.28
C ARG A 395 -61.24 29.66 -103.25
N PHE A 396 -60.30 28.95 -102.55
CA PHE A 396 -58.83 28.71 -102.78
C PHE A 396 -57.77 29.19 -101.73
N ASN A 397 -56.84 28.32 -101.25
CA ASN A 397 -55.61 28.63 -100.45
C ASN A 397 -54.68 27.40 -100.16
N GLU A 398 -53.32 27.44 -100.30
CA GLU A 398 -52.35 26.43 -99.77
C GLU A 398 -50.83 26.86 -99.79
N GLN A 399 -49.95 26.16 -99.02
CA GLN A 399 -48.46 26.09 -98.98
C GLN A 399 -47.58 27.12 -98.22
N HIS A 400 -46.83 26.69 -97.17
CA HIS A 400 -45.36 26.88 -96.98
C HIS A 400 -44.77 26.20 -95.71
N CYS A 401 -43.56 25.60 -95.76
CA CYS A 401 -42.77 25.13 -94.58
C CYS A 401 -41.32 24.71 -94.95
N LYS A 402 -40.28 25.02 -94.13
CA LYS A 402 -38.97 24.30 -94.05
C LYS A 402 -37.93 24.85 -93.03
N MET A 403 -37.07 23.94 -92.54
CA MET A 403 -35.67 24.11 -92.05
C MET A 403 -35.39 24.60 -90.60
N VAL A 404 -34.64 23.79 -89.81
CA VAL A 404 -33.37 24.10 -89.08
C VAL A 404 -33.03 22.96 -88.08
N GLU A 405 -31.80 22.44 -88.15
CA GLU A 405 -31.14 21.55 -87.15
C GLU A 405 -29.60 21.78 -87.20
N GLU A 406 -28.83 21.05 -86.37
CA GLU A 406 -27.35 21.07 -86.20
C GLU A 406 -26.67 22.29 -85.52
N LEU A 407 -26.39 22.17 -84.20
CA LEU A 407 -25.05 22.47 -83.64
C LEU A 407 -24.87 21.88 -82.22
N SER A 408 -24.58 20.59 -82.07
CA SER A 408 -24.58 19.93 -80.75
C SER A 408 -23.49 18.88 -80.53
N ARG A 409 -22.29 19.32 -80.13
CA ARG A 409 -21.28 18.59 -79.31
C ARG A 409 -20.00 19.43 -79.10
N LYS A 410 -19.56 19.62 -77.84
CA LYS A 410 -18.16 19.83 -77.33
C LYS A 410 -18.14 20.66 -76.03
N LYS A 411 -18.54 20.09 -74.87
CA LYS A 411 -18.24 20.68 -73.54
C LYS A 411 -18.20 19.63 -72.41
N GLN A 412 -17.22 18.73 -72.48
CA GLN A 412 -16.99 17.61 -71.55
C GLN A 412 -15.53 17.17 -71.74
N GLN A 413 -14.66 16.93 -70.74
CA GLN A 413 -14.68 17.15 -69.27
C GLN A 413 -13.21 17.32 -68.81
N LEU A 414 -12.92 17.92 -67.64
CA LEU A 414 -11.54 18.03 -67.10
C LEU A 414 -11.51 18.27 -65.57
N GLU A 415 -11.04 17.30 -64.77
CA GLU A 415 -10.51 17.52 -63.40
C GLU A 415 -9.51 16.40 -62.94
N LYS A 416 -8.34 16.83 -62.41
CA LYS A 416 -7.57 16.31 -61.22
C LYS A 416 -7.00 14.86 -61.11
N ALA A 417 -5.70 14.71 -61.45
CA ALA A 417 -4.49 14.28 -60.67
C ALA A 417 -4.35 13.02 -59.75
N GLU A 418 -3.14 12.38 -59.72
CA GLU A 418 -2.18 12.08 -58.58
C GLU A 418 -1.14 10.90 -58.85
N ALA A 419 0.21 11.00 -58.55
CA ALA A 419 1.31 9.93 -58.77
C ALA A 419 2.77 10.21 -58.20
N CYS A 420 3.74 9.22 -58.10
CA CYS A 420 5.22 9.39 -57.73
C CYS A 420 6.23 8.18 -58.00
N ILE A 421 7.59 8.28 -57.79
CA ILE A 421 8.69 7.23 -58.06
C ILE A 421 10.14 7.50 -57.43
N THR A 422 11.10 6.51 -57.37
CA THR A 422 12.47 6.53 -56.69
C THR A 422 13.67 5.72 -57.35
N GLN A 423 14.93 5.72 -56.80
CA GLN A 423 16.23 5.05 -57.26
C GLN A 423 17.25 4.74 -56.06
N MET A 424 18.58 4.37 -56.06
CA MET A 424 19.79 4.21 -56.98
C MET A 424 21.05 3.51 -56.28
N LYS A 425 22.26 3.37 -56.94
CA LYS A 425 23.73 3.23 -56.45
C LYS A 425 24.64 1.89 -56.39
N GLU A 426 25.91 1.93 -56.96
CA GLU A 426 27.36 1.62 -56.47
C GLU A 426 28.43 0.41 -56.80
N LYS A 427 29.81 0.49 -56.43
CA LYS A 427 31.14 -0.17 -56.99
C LYS A 427 32.55 -0.44 -56.15
N GLU A 428 33.81 -0.72 -56.72
CA GLU A 428 35.08 -1.54 -56.25
C GLU A 428 36.65 -1.03 -56.18
N LYS A 429 37.80 -1.88 -56.08
CA LYS A 429 39.33 -1.60 -55.76
C LYS A 429 40.56 -2.62 -56.15
N CYS A 430 41.94 -2.32 -56.01
CA CYS A 430 43.27 -3.19 -56.12
C CYS A 430 44.67 -2.51 -55.58
N SER A 431 46.05 -2.81 -55.59
CA SER A 431 47.22 -3.83 -55.90
C SER A 431 48.69 -3.39 -55.30
N GLU A 432 50.07 -3.76 -55.39
CA GLU A 432 51.20 -4.76 -55.86
C GLU A 432 52.76 -4.45 -55.39
N ALA A 433 53.89 -5.32 -55.43
CA ALA A 433 55.41 -5.05 -55.05
C ALA A 433 56.66 -6.11 -55.28
N GLU A 434 58.06 -5.83 -55.19
CA GLU A 434 59.33 -6.79 -55.30
C GLU A 434 60.90 -6.30 -55.07
N THR A 435 62.01 -7.17 -54.91
CA THR A 435 63.56 -7.17 -55.27
C THR A 435 64.86 -7.29 -54.27
N CYS A 436 66.12 -7.85 -54.62
CA CYS A 436 67.47 -7.97 -53.81
C CYS A 436 68.89 -8.50 -54.48
N ASP A 437 70.18 -8.42 -53.91
CA ASP A 437 71.54 -9.09 -54.38
C ASP A 437 72.93 -9.24 -53.46
N LYS A 438 74.27 -9.29 -53.94
CA LYS A 438 75.51 -10.13 -53.43
C LYS A 438 77.10 -9.83 -53.76
N ASN A 439 78.22 -10.18 -52.98
CA ASN A 439 79.76 -10.26 -53.35
C ASN A 439 80.93 -10.82 -52.33
N LYS A 440 82.28 -11.11 -52.66
CA LYS A 440 83.57 -11.43 -51.78
C LYS A 440 85.05 -11.81 -52.39
N LEU A 441 86.29 -11.63 -51.74
CA LEU A 441 87.73 -12.19 -52.10
C LEU A 441 89.05 -11.91 -51.18
N GLN A 442 90.24 -12.68 -51.19
CA GLN A 442 91.65 -12.43 -50.55
C GLN A 442 92.89 -13.47 -50.79
N MET A 443 94.26 -13.20 -50.63
CA MET A 443 95.48 -14.17 -50.59
C MET A 443 97.01 -13.70 -50.22
N GLU A 444 98.02 -14.62 -49.91
CA GLU A 444 99.57 -14.71 -50.21
C GLU A 444 100.86 -14.39 -49.25
N LEU A 445 102.06 -15.11 -49.40
CA LEU A 445 103.58 -14.80 -49.17
C LEU A 445 104.58 -15.51 -48.09
N GLU A 446 105.94 -15.69 -48.31
CA GLU A 446 107.06 -16.33 -47.42
C GLU A 446 108.63 -16.08 -47.79
N GLU A 447 109.71 -16.23 -46.91
CA GLU A 447 111.25 -16.34 -47.18
C GLU A 447 112.30 -16.47 -45.94
N LYS A 448 113.59 -16.96 -46.14
CA LYS A 448 114.99 -16.61 -45.53
C LYS A 448 115.93 -17.61 -44.70
N ILE A 449 117.31 -17.64 -44.90
CA ILE A 449 118.37 -18.49 -44.15
C ILE A 449 119.89 -17.97 -43.89
N ARG A 450 120.69 -18.65 -42.98
CA ARG A 450 122.16 -19.16 -42.92
C ARG A 450 123.56 -18.34 -42.78
N GLN A 451 124.55 -18.81 -41.92
CA GLN A 451 126.11 -18.86 -41.98
C GLN A 451 127.06 -18.30 -40.79
N ILE A 452 128.34 -18.80 -40.55
CA ILE A 452 129.34 -18.47 -39.42
C ILE A 452 130.92 -18.74 -39.68
N HIS A 453 131.92 -18.54 -38.73
CA HIS A 453 133.44 -18.42 -38.96
C HIS A 453 134.60 -19.42 -38.46
N LYS A 454 135.64 -19.19 -37.53
CA LYS A 454 136.90 -20.10 -37.40
C LYS A 454 137.96 -20.40 -36.19
N MET A 455 138.14 -19.83 -34.96
CA MET A 455 138.98 -20.33 -33.80
C MET A 455 138.26 -21.47 -33.05
N LYS A 456 136.98 -21.61 -33.38
CA LYS A 456 136.21 -22.74 -33.90
C LYS A 456 136.84 -24.13 -33.84
N VAL A 457 137.41 -24.54 -32.71
CA VAL A 457 137.26 -25.91 -32.18
C VAL A 457 136.99 -25.81 -30.68
N ALA A 458 137.66 -24.89 -29.99
CA ALA A 458 137.28 -24.47 -28.63
C ALA A 458 136.15 -23.41 -28.66
N GLU A 459 136.20 -22.47 -29.60
CA GLU A 459 135.04 -21.66 -29.97
C GLU A 459 133.98 -22.50 -30.69
N GLU A 460 134.29 -23.68 -31.27
CA GLU A 460 133.23 -24.63 -31.70
C GLU A 460 132.62 -25.25 -30.45
N SER A 461 133.37 -25.89 -29.54
CA SER A 461 132.80 -26.47 -28.32
C SER A 461 132.05 -25.48 -27.40
N ILE A 462 132.45 -24.20 -27.37
CA ILE A 462 131.74 -23.14 -26.65
C ILE A 462 130.58 -22.56 -27.48
N CYS A 463 130.70 -22.44 -28.80
CA CYS A 463 129.57 -22.11 -29.68
C CYS A 463 128.67 -23.31 -29.98
N ASP A 464 129.00 -24.55 -29.62
CA ASP A 464 128.11 -25.71 -29.64
C ASP A 464 127.22 -25.61 -28.41
N GLN A 465 127.80 -25.24 -27.25
CA GLN A 465 127.04 -24.94 -26.04
C GLN A 465 126.22 -23.64 -26.19
N PHE A 466 126.74 -22.60 -26.85
CA PHE A 466 125.95 -21.40 -27.16
C PHE A 466 124.99 -21.60 -28.34
N GLU A 467 125.26 -22.39 -29.38
CA GLU A 467 124.31 -22.72 -30.44
C GLU A 467 123.25 -23.69 -29.95
N GLU A 468 123.55 -24.60 -29.00
CA GLU A 468 122.52 -25.38 -28.32
C GLU A 468 121.70 -24.49 -27.37
N ALA A 469 122.32 -23.57 -26.64
CA ALA A 469 121.59 -22.58 -25.83
C ALA A 469 120.74 -21.63 -26.70
N ILE A 470 121.26 -21.16 -27.84
CA ILE A 470 120.55 -20.34 -28.82
C ILE A 470 119.45 -21.15 -29.50
N SER A 471 119.67 -22.43 -29.83
CA SER A 471 118.64 -23.32 -30.39
C SER A 471 117.54 -23.60 -29.37
N ARG A 472 117.89 -23.80 -28.09
CA ARG A 472 116.93 -23.90 -26.98
C ARG A 472 116.15 -22.59 -26.80
N LEU A 473 116.82 -21.43 -26.85
CA LEU A 473 116.19 -20.11 -26.77
C LEU A 473 115.32 -19.80 -27.99
N GLN A 474 115.74 -20.15 -29.21
CA GLN A 474 114.96 -20.02 -30.45
C GLN A 474 113.75 -20.95 -30.43
N LYS A 475 113.90 -22.19 -29.94
CA LYS A 475 112.78 -23.12 -29.72
C LYS A 475 111.79 -22.52 -28.72
N ILE A 476 112.27 -22.02 -27.58
CA ILE A 476 111.44 -21.31 -26.59
C ILE A 476 110.82 -20.03 -27.17
N GLN A 477 111.49 -19.32 -28.08
CA GLN A 477 110.97 -18.12 -28.73
C GLN A 477 109.88 -18.45 -29.77
N LEU A 478 110.06 -19.51 -30.56
CA LEU A 478 109.04 -20.04 -31.47
C LEU A 478 107.85 -20.61 -30.71
N GLU A 479 108.09 -21.29 -29.58
CA GLU A 479 107.03 -21.76 -28.66
C GLU A 479 106.28 -20.58 -28.04
N ASN A 480 106.96 -19.50 -27.63
CA ASN A 480 106.32 -18.28 -27.12
C ASN A 480 105.51 -17.54 -28.21
N GLU A 481 106.03 -17.38 -29.43
CA GLU A 481 105.28 -16.76 -30.53
C GLU A 481 104.10 -17.65 -30.96
N SER A 482 104.24 -18.98 -30.92
CA SER A 482 103.12 -19.92 -31.13
C SER A 482 102.04 -19.77 -30.05
N LEU A 483 102.42 -19.77 -28.76
CA LEU A 483 101.50 -19.57 -27.64
C LEU A 483 100.85 -18.18 -27.66
N LYS A 484 101.56 -17.15 -28.12
CA LYS A 484 101.07 -15.77 -28.29
C LYS A 484 100.08 -15.67 -29.44
N ASN A 485 100.31 -16.37 -30.56
CA ASN A 485 99.36 -16.48 -31.67
C ASN A 485 98.12 -17.29 -31.27
N GLU A 486 98.28 -18.39 -30.52
CA GLU A 486 97.13 -19.12 -29.95
C GLU A 486 96.36 -18.24 -28.98
N LEU A 487 97.02 -17.53 -28.06
CA LEU A 487 96.40 -16.59 -27.13
C LEU A 487 95.65 -15.47 -27.86
N TYR A 488 96.20 -14.96 -28.98
CA TYR A 488 95.52 -13.97 -29.83
C TYR A 488 94.23 -14.56 -30.45
N GLU A 489 94.28 -15.76 -31.04
CA GLU A 489 93.09 -16.41 -31.59
C GLU A 489 92.08 -16.83 -30.51
N LYS A 490 92.50 -17.25 -29.31
CA LYS A 490 91.59 -17.44 -28.16
C LYS A 490 90.96 -16.11 -27.74
N THR A 491 91.72 -15.00 -27.74
CA THR A 491 91.21 -13.66 -27.37
C THR A 491 90.19 -13.15 -28.40
N LYS A 492 90.45 -13.39 -29.69
CA LYS A 492 89.55 -13.10 -30.80
C LYS A 492 88.28 -13.96 -30.74
N MET A 493 88.39 -15.25 -30.48
CA MET A 493 87.26 -16.16 -30.20
C MET A 493 86.43 -15.68 -28.99
N LEU A 494 87.09 -15.26 -27.90
CA LEU A 494 86.43 -14.66 -26.73
C LEU A 494 85.83 -13.27 -27.00
N SER A 495 86.21 -12.58 -28.08
CA SER A 495 85.54 -11.33 -28.50
C SER A 495 84.26 -11.62 -29.29
N VAL A 496 84.30 -12.61 -30.18
CA VAL A 496 83.12 -13.10 -30.91
C VAL A 496 82.08 -13.67 -29.94
N LEU A 497 82.48 -14.57 -29.04
CA LEU A 497 81.58 -15.15 -28.02
C LEU A 497 80.95 -14.09 -27.12
N ARG A 498 81.67 -12.99 -26.77
CA ARG A 498 81.07 -11.86 -26.04
C ARG A 498 80.05 -11.09 -26.87
N GLN A 499 80.29 -10.91 -28.16
CA GLN A 499 79.36 -10.23 -29.06
C GLN A 499 78.11 -11.09 -29.35
N GLU A 500 78.27 -12.41 -29.46
CA GLU A 500 77.16 -13.37 -29.52
C GLU A 500 76.35 -13.36 -28.21
N MET A 501 77.02 -13.39 -27.05
CA MET A 501 76.35 -13.23 -25.74
C MET A 501 75.58 -11.91 -25.62
N GLN A 502 76.14 -10.79 -26.08
CA GLN A 502 75.44 -9.50 -26.08
C GLN A 502 74.21 -9.55 -27.00
N THR A 503 74.35 -10.09 -28.21
CA THR A 503 73.24 -10.25 -29.16
C THR A 503 72.12 -11.11 -28.58
N ILE A 504 72.46 -12.20 -27.89
CA ILE A 504 71.50 -13.06 -27.17
C ILE A 504 70.84 -12.31 -26.01
N ALA A 505 71.58 -11.50 -25.25
CA ALA A 505 71.02 -10.69 -24.18
C ALA A 505 70.04 -9.62 -24.70
N ASP A 506 70.40 -8.94 -25.79
CA ASP A 506 69.56 -7.92 -26.44
C ASP A 506 68.27 -8.56 -27.01
N MET A 507 68.38 -9.72 -27.67
CA MET A 507 67.21 -10.50 -28.12
C MET A 507 66.33 -10.98 -26.97
N THR A 508 66.93 -11.43 -25.87
CA THR A 508 66.19 -11.88 -24.67
C THR A 508 65.46 -10.72 -24.02
N SER A 509 66.06 -9.53 -23.98
CA SER A 509 65.44 -8.29 -23.49
C SER A 509 64.24 -7.89 -24.36
N GLN A 510 64.41 -7.87 -25.68
CA GLN A 510 63.32 -7.62 -26.64
C GLN A 510 62.18 -8.65 -26.50
N GLN A 511 62.51 -9.93 -26.27
CA GLN A 511 61.51 -10.97 -26.03
C GLN A 511 60.77 -10.79 -24.67
N SER A 512 61.45 -10.28 -23.63
CA SER A 512 60.80 -9.90 -22.37
C SER A 512 59.78 -8.79 -22.61
N HIS A 513 60.18 -7.69 -23.25
CA HIS A 513 59.28 -6.56 -23.53
C HIS A 513 58.10 -6.95 -24.43
N ALA A 514 58.33 -7.75 -25.49
CA ALA A 514 57.23 -8.27 -26.31
C ALA A 514 56.27 -9.19 -25.52
N SER A 515 56.79 -9.95 -24.54
CA SER A 515 55.97 -10.75 -23.64
C SER A 515 55.24 -9.92 -22.58
N GLU A 516 55.81 -8.79 -22.15
CA GLU A 516 55.20 -7.83 -21.23
C GLU A 516 54.04 -7.09 -21.93
N GLU A 517 54.24 -6.65 -23.17
CA GLU A 517 53.20 -6.03 -24.02
C GLU A 517 52.04 -7.00 -24.30
N LEU A 518 52.33 -8.24 -24.73
CA LEU A 518 51.30 -9.27 -24.93
C LEU A 518 50.54 -9.63 -23.64
N GLN A 519 51.22 -9.64 -22.49
CA GLN A 519 50.56 -9.88 -21.21
C GLN A 519 49.72 -8.66 -20.77
N ALA A 520 50.14 -7.44 -21.08
CA ALA A 520 49.37 -6.22 -20.86
C ALA A 520 48.10 -6.20 -21.71
N GLU A 521 48.20 -6.42 -23.03
CA GLU A 521 47.07 -6.54 -23.96
C GLU A 521 46.09 -7.63 -23.49
N LYS A 522 46.59 -8.80 -23.11
CA LYS A 522 45.78 -9.88 -22.55
C LYS A 522 45.05 -9.48 -21.26
N THR A 523 45.68 -8.72 -20.36
CA THR A 523 44.97 -8.21 -19.17
C THR A 523 43.93 -7.14 -19.50
N GLN A 524 44.19 -6.28 -20.49
CA GLN A 524 43.21 -5.31 -21.00
C GLN A 524 42.00 -6.05 -21.59
N LEU A 525 42.22 -6.98 -22.52
CA LEU A 525 41.15 -7.76 -23.16
C LEU A 525 40.32 -8.57 -22.14
N LEU A 526 40.96 -9.13 -21.10
CA LEU A 526 40.24 -9.77 -19.99
C LEU A 526 39.36 -8.78 -19.20
N SER A 527 39.83 -7.55 -18.99
CA SER A 527 39.05 -6.49 -18.32
C SER A 527 37.89 -5.98 -19.19
N GLU A 528 38.08 -5.89 -20.52
CA GLU A 528 37.03 -5.51 -21.47
C GLU A 528 35.96 -6.61 -21.57
N VAL A 529 36.36 -7.88 -21.65
CA VAL A 529 35.43 -9.03 -21.61
C VAL A 529 34.66 -9.08 -20.29
N ALA A 530 35.30 -8.79 -19.15
CA ALA A 530 34.61 -8.68 -17.86
C ALA A 530 33.59 -7.51 -17.86
N THR A 531 33.98 -6.35 -18.41
CA THR A 531 33.11 -5.18 -18.52
C THR A 531 31.90 -5.44 -19.42
N GLN A 532 32.10 -6.08 -20.58
CA GLN A 532 31.01 -6.49 -21.47
C GLN A 532 30.09 -7.54 -20.82
N LYS A 533 30.66 -8.48 -20.05
CA LYS A 533 29.88 -9.47 -19.29
C LYS A 533 28.96 -8.80 -18.26
N CYS A 534 29.45 -7.80 -17.53
CA CYS A 534 28.63 -6.97 -16.65
C CYS A 534 27.53 -6.24 -17.44
N LYS A 535 27.88 -5.61 -18.58
CA LYS A 535 26.93 -4.94 -19.48
C LYS A 535 25.78 -5.86 -19.94
N ILE A 536 26.10 -7.11 -20.25
CA ILE A 536 25.13 -8.14 -20.65
C ILE A 536 24.24 -8.57 -19.47
N GLN A 537 24.76 -8.59 -18.24
CA GLN A 537 23.98 -8.87 -17.04
C GLN A 537 23.04 -7.70 -16.67
N GLU A 538 23.51 -6.45 -16.80
CA GLU A 538 22.68 -5.24 -16.68
C GLU A 538 21.50 -5.28 -17.64
N LEU A 539 21.78 -5.49 -18.94
CA LEU A 539 20.76 -5.52 -20.00
C LEU A 539 19.77 -6.70 -19.85
N LYS A 540 20.19 -7.84 -19.29
CA LYS A 540 19.28 -8.93 -18.93
C LYS A 540 18.34 -8.55 -17.79
N ALA A 541 18.87 -7.94 -16.73
CA ALA A 541 18.05 -7.46 -15.61
C ALA A 541 17.10 -6.31 -16.03
N ASP A 542 17.48 -5.49 -17.01
CA ASP A 542 16.57 -4.54 -17.66
C ASP A 542 15.46 -5.26 -18.43
N LEU A 543 15.79 -6.24 -19.27
CA LEU A 543 14.83 -7.02 -20.06
C LEU A 543 13.80 -7.72 -19.15
N GLU A 544 14.27 -8.44 -18.13
CA GLU A 544 13.42 -9.13 -17.15
C GLU A 544 12.48 -8.14 -16.42
N ARG A 545 12.97 -6.95 -16.06
CA ARG A 545 12.13 -5.87 -15.49
C ARG A 545 11.10 -5.34 -16.49
N LYS A 546 11.41 -5.28 -17.80
CA LYS A 546 10.44 -4.89 -18.83
C LYS A 546 9.40 -5.98 -19.07
N ASP A 547 9.76 -7.25 -19.08
CA ASP A 547 8.83 -8.37 -19.26
C ASP A 547 7.81 -8.43 -18.10
N VAL A 548 8.26 -8.29 -16.85
CA VAL A 548 7.36 -8.17 -15.69
C VAL A 548 6.42 -6.95 -15.80
N GLN A 549 6.92 -5.82 -16.33
CA GLN A 549 6.09 -4.64 -16.58
C GLN A 549 5.06 -4.86 -17.69
N ILE A 550 5.42 -5.58 -18.76
CA ILE A 550 4.53 -5.95 -19.86
C ILE A 550 3.43 -6.90 -19.37
N GLN A 551 3.77 -7.94 -18.59
CA GLN A 551 2.80 -8.87 -18.01
C GLN A 551 1.80 -8.14 -17.10
N LYS A 552 2.27 -7.19 -16.27
CA LYS A 552 1.40 -6.36 -15.42
C LYS A 552 0.45 -5.48 -16.25
N LEU A 553 0.92 -4.91 -17.36
CA LEU A 553 0.08 -4.13 -18.27
C LEU A 553 -0.95 -5.02 -18.99
N GLN A 554 -0.58 -6.22 -19.44
CA GLN A 554 -1.49 -7.19 -20.06
C GLN A 554 -2.62 -7.63 -19.11
N LEU A 555 -2.31 -7.89 -17.84
CA LEU A 555 -3.30 -8.18 -16.80
C LEU A 555 -4.28 -7.00 -16.62
N CYS A 556 -3.75 -5.79 -16.46
CA CYS A 556 -4.55 -4.57 -16.29
C CYS A 556 -5.46 -4.30 -17.51
N MET A 557 -4.98 -4.52 -18.74
CA MET A 557 -5.83 -4.44 -19.93
C MET A 557 -6.91 -5.52 -19.95
N SER A 558 -6.60 -6.76 -19.53
CA SER A 558 -7.61 -7.83 -19.43
C SER A 558 -8.70 -7.53 -18.40
N GLU A 559 -8.36 -6.83 -17.31
CA GLU A 559 -9.32 -6.38 -16.30
C GLU A 559 -10.22 -5.26 -16.84
N LEU A 560 -9.63 -4.23 -17.46
CA LEU A 560 -10.37 -3.14 -18.12
C LEU A 560 -11.27 -3.64 -19.26
N GLU A 561 -10.84 -4.65 -20.02
CA GLU A 561 -11.63 -5.22 -21.11
C GLU A 561 -12.82 -6.04 -20.59
N LYS A 562 -12.67 -6.76 -19.46
CA LYS A 562 -13.79 -7.39 -18.75
C LYS A 562 -14.78 -6.37 -18.20
N GLU A 563 -14.29 -5.26 -17.62
CA GLU A 563 -15.14 -4.18 -17.13
C GLU A 563 -15.91 -3.50 -18.27
N LYS A 564 -15.23 -3.19 -19.38
CA LYS A 564 -15.85 -2.69 -20.63
C LYS A 564 -16.95 -3.62 -21.15
N VAL A 565 -16.71 -4.93 -21.22
CA VAL A 565 -17.73 -5.91 -21.63
C VAL A 565 -18.91 -5.91 -20.67
N LYS A 566 -18.67 -5.87 -19.35
CA LYS A 566 -19.74 -5.77 -18.35
C LYS A 566 -20.57 -4.51 -18.55
N LEU A 567 -19.94 -3.34 -18.70
CA LEU A 567 -20.64 -2.06 -18.91
C LEU A 567 -21.44 -2.03 -20.22
N ILE A 568 -20.97 -2.71 -21.27
CA ILE A 568 -21.73 -2.89 -22.52
C ILE A 568 -22.97 -3.76 -22.29
N ASN A 569 -22.86 -4.86 -21.54
CA ASN A 569 -24.02 -5.69 -21.18
C ASN A 569 -25.01 -4.90 -20.31
N ASP A 570 -24.54 -4.30 -19.21
CA ASP A 570 -25.33 -3.46 -18.30
C ASP A 570 -26.04 -2.29 -19.03
N ALA A 571 -25.51 -1.82 -20.16
CA ALA A 571 -26.15 -0.81 -21.02
C ALA A 571 -27.12 -1.41 -22.05
N THR A 572 -26.82 -2.60 -22.58
CA THR A 572 -27.67 -3.33 -23.53
C THR A 572 -28.96 -3.79 -22.86
N ASP A 573 -28.87 -4.29 -21.63
CA ASP A 573 -30.03 -4.72 -20.84
C ASP A 573 -30.97 -3.52 -20.60
N LYS A 574 -30.45 -2.36 -20.20
CA LYS A 574 -31.24 -1.12 -20.06
C LYS A 574 -31.83 -0.62 -21.38
N MET A 575 -31.17 -0.86 -22.51
CA MET A 575 -31.74 -0.58 -23.85
C MET A 575 -32.84 -1.57 -24.27
N SER A 576 -32.94 -2.74 -23.62
CA SER A 576 -34.11 -3.63 -23.75
C SER A 576 -35.25 -3.17 -22.85
N GLU A 577 -35.00 -2.91 -21.56
CA GLU A 577 -35.99 -2.35 -20.62
C GLU A 577 -36.66 -1.08 -21.17
N LEU A 578 -35.86 -0.14 -21.69
CA LEU A 578 -36.37 1.11 -22.30
C LEU A 578 -37.19 0.86 -23.57
N ARG A 579 -36.90 -0.19 -24.34
CA ARG A 579 -37.64 -0.56 -25.55
C ARG A 579 -38.99 -1.17 -25.21
N ASP A 580 -39.03 -2.05 -24.22
CA ASP A 580 -40.24 -2.68 -23.73
C ASP A 580 -41.17 -1.63 -23.08
N LEU A 581 -40.61 -0.71 -22.29
CA LEU A 581 -41.34 0.44 -21.77
C LEU A 581 -41.88 1.37 -22.88
N LEU A 582 -41.12 1.58 -23.97
CA LEU A 582 -41.60 2.36 -25.11
C LEU A 582 -42.77 1.67 -25.82
N GLN A 583 -42.65 0.36 -26.05
CA GLN A 583 -43.69 -0.47 -26.65
C GLN A 583 -44.96 -0.50 -25.80
N ASN A 584 -44.84 -0.65 -24.47
CA ASN A 584 -45.96 -0.59 -23.54
C ASN A 584 -46.64 0.80 -23.55
N LYS A 585 -45.85 1.88 -23.61
CA LYS A 585 -46.37 3.26 -23.73
C LYS A 585 -47.12 3.47 -25.05
N ASP A 586 -46.65 2.88 -26.15
CA ASP A 586 -47.34 2.96 -27.46
C ASP A 586 -48.60 2.08 -27.50
N GLN A 587 -48.60 0.91 -26.85
CA GLN A 587 -49.81 0.09 -26.65
C GLN A 587 -50.88 0.86 -25.86
N LEU A 588 -50.54 1.42 -24.70
CA LEU A 588 -51.45 2.24 -23.88
C LEU A 588 -51.96 3.49 -24.63
N SER A 589 -51.12 4.10 -25.47
CA SER A 589 -51.52 5.21 -26.35
C SER A 589 -52.58 4.77 -27.37
N ASN A 590 -52.42 3.58 -27.96
CA ASN A 590 -53.38 3.00 -28.90
C ASN A 590 -54.70 2.62 -28.21
N GLU A 591 -54.66 2.03 -27.01
CA GLU A 591 -55.85 1.75 -26.19
C GLU A 591 -56.60 3.04 -25.84
N LEU A 592 -55.88 4.09 -25.42
CA LEU A 592 -56.46 5.41 -25.16
C LEU A 592 -57.13 6.01 -26.40
N ASN A 593 -56.51 5.90 -27.58
CA ASN A 593 -57.10 6.35 -28.85
C ASN A 593 -58.38 5.56 -29.21
N VAL A 594 -58.41 4.25 -28.94
CA VAL A 594 -59.61 3.41 -29.14
C VAL A 594 -60.74 3.83 -28.19
N VAL A 595 -60.44 4.00 -26.89
CA VAL A 595 -61.42 4.46 -25.89
C VAL A 595 -61.93 5.87 -26.21
N GLN A 596 -61.05 6.78 -26.64
CA GLN A 596 -61.44 8.12 -27.07
C GLN A 596 -62.33 8.10 -28.32
N THR A 597 -62.08 7.20 -29.26
CA THR A 597 -62.92 7.01 -30.45
C THR A 597 -64.30 6.46 -30.07
N GLN A 598 -64.36 5.45 -29.20
CA GLN A 598 -65.63 4.90 -28.67
C GLN A 598 -66.44 5.98 -27.91
N MET A 599 -65.78 6.79 -27.09
CA MET A 599 -66.37 7.95 -26.42
C MET A 599 -66.97 8.96 -27.42
N CYS A 600 -66.31 9.23 -28.54
CA CYS A 600 -66.86 10.07 -29.60
C CYS A 600 -68.10 9.45 -30.25
N CYS A 601 -68.08 8.15 -30.57
CA CYS A 601 -69.25 7.44 -31.11
C CYS A 601 -70.45 7.47 -30.16
N LEU A 602 -70.26 7.11 -28.89
CA LEU A 602 -71.32 7.15 -27.86
C LEU A 602 -71.88 8.57 -27.64
N LYS A 603 -71.03 9.60 -27.76
CA LYS A 603 -71.44 11.01 -27.71
C LYS A 603 -72.24 11.44 -28.94
N GLU A 604 -71.88 10.94 -30.13
CA GLU A 604 -72.65 11.13 -31.37
C GLU A 604 -74.03 10.47 -31.25
N GLU A 605 -74.09 9.19 -30.84
CA GLU A 605 -75.33 8.44 -30.58
C GLU A 605 -76.23 9.13 -29.56
N HIS A 606 -75.69 9.55 -28.42
CA HIS A 606 -76.42 10.34 -27.42
C HIS A 606 -76.98 11.64 -28.02
N ASN A 607 -76.23 12.33 -28.88
CA ASN A 607 -76.71 13.54 -29.55
C ASN A 607 -77.79 13.24 -30.61
N GLN A 608 -77.71 12.11 -31.32
CA GLN A 608 -78.76 11.64 -32.23
C GLN A 608 -80.04 11.27 -31.47
N LEU A 609 -79.92 10.52 -30.36
CA LEU A 609 -81.04 10.20 -29.47
C LEU A 609 -81.66 11.48 -28.88
N LYS A 610 -80.84 12.45 -28.45
CA LYS A 610 -81.33 13.75 -27.96
C LYS A 610 -82.11 14.51 -29.03
N ARG A 611 -81.63 14.56 -30.27
CA ARG A 611 -82.37 15.15 -31.42
C ARG A 611 -83.67 14.39 -31.71
N SER A 612 -83.66 13.06 -31.63
CA SER A 612 -84.86 12.25 -31.81
C SER A 612 -85.91 12.53 -30.71
N LEU A 613 -85.47 12.66 -29.46
CA LEU A 613 -86.31 13.02 -28.32
C LEU A 613 -86.86 14.45 -28.41
N THR A 614 -86.09 15.44 -28.86
CA THR A 614 -86.63 16.79 -29.11
C THR A 614 -87.66 16.74 -30.23
N ASN A 615 -87.33 16.15 -31.40
CA ASN A 615 -88.26 16.07 -32.52
C ASN A 615 -89.57 15.35 -32.14
N LYS A 616 -89.51 14.30 -31.31
CA LYS A 616 -90.71 13.63 -30.78
C LYS A 616 -91.45 14.45 -29.73
N THR A 617 -90.75 15.25 -28.93
CA THR A 617 -91.39 16.22 -28.01
C THR A 617 -92.12 17.29 -28.82
N ASP A 618 -91.48 17.86 -29.84
CA ASP A 618 -92.08 18.85 -30.75
C ASP A 618 -93.30 18.28 -31.49
N GLU A 619 -93.23 17.02 -31.93
CA GLU A 619 -94.35 16.28 -32.53
C GLU A 619 -95.50 16.06 -31.51
N TYR A 620 -95.19 15.72 -30.26
CA TYR A 620 -96.20 15.60 -29.20
C TYR A 620 -96.77 16.96 -28.78
N GLU A 621 -95.99 18.04 -28.78
CA GLU A 621 -96.45 19.40 -28.50
C GLU A 621 -97.30 19.96 -29.65
N TRP A 622 -96.95 19.67 -30.90
CA TRP A 622 -97.77 19.99 -32.07
C TRP A 622 -99.09 19.21 -32.06
N ASN A 623 -99.05 17.90 -31.81
CA ASN A 623 -100.25 17.08 -31.67
C ASN A 623 -101.10 17.52 -30.46
N THR A 624 -100.48 17.85 -29.33
CA THR A 624 -101.18 18.39 -28.15
C THR A 624 -101.79 19.76 -28.45
N SER A 625 -101.11 20.61 -29.21
CA SER A 625 -101.63 21.91 -29.64
C SER A 625 -102.79 21.77 -30.63
N LYS A 626 -102.71 20.82 -31.56
CA LYS A 626 -103.78 20.46 -32.50
C LYS A 626 -104.99 19.85 -31.79
N ILE A 627 -104.77 18.92 -30.86
CA ILE A 627 -105.83 18.36 -30.01
C ILE A 627 -106.40 19.46 -29.10
N LYS A 628 -105.58 20.41 -28.62
CA LYS A 628 -106.04 21.56 -27.83
C LYS A 628 -106.87 22.54 -28.67
N THR A 629 -106.53 22.82 -29.93
CA THR A 629 -107.37 23.66 -30.79
C THR A 629 -108.65 22.93 -31.22
N GLN A 630 -108.58 21.64 -31.54
CA GLN A 630 -109.77 20.80 -31.77
C GLN A 630 -110.68 20.74 -30.53
N LEU A 631 -110.10 20.56 -29.34
CA LEU A 631 -110.79 20.62 -28.06
C LEU A 631 -111.30 22.03 -27.78
N GLN A 632 -110.63 23.09 -28.23
CA GLN A 632 -111.10 24.47 -28.05
C GLN A 632 -112.25 24.81 -29.02
N THR A 633 -112.25 24.29 -30.25
CA THR A 633 -113.42 24.33 -31.14
C THR A 633 -114.57 23.53 -30.55
N ALA A 634 -114.33 22.27 -30.17
CA ALA A 634 -115.33 21.42 -29.52
C ALA A 634 -115.78 21.98 -28.15
N LEU A 635 -114.94 22.77 -27.47
CA LEU A 635 -115.33 23.54 -26.28
C LEU A 635 -116.09 24.80 -26.63
N CYS A 636 -115.92 25.43 -27.79
CA CYS A 636 -116.83 26.50 -28.25
C CYS A 636 -118.19 25.92 -28.66
N ASP A 637 -118.21 24.77 -29.33
CA ASP A 637 -119.43 24.02 -29.67
C ASP A 637 -120.12 23.53 -28.38
N LEU A 638 -119.33 23.07 -27.40
CA LEU A 638 -119.81 22.68 -26.08
C LEU A 638 -120.05 23.87 -25.14
N GLU A 639 -119.53 25.06 -25.41
CA GLU A 639 -119.90 26.30 -24.70
C GLU A 639 -121.21 26.84 -25.27
N GLN A 640 -121.49 26.70 -26.58
CA GLN A 640 -122.84 26.88 -27.13
C GLN A 640 -123.83 25.85 -26.54
N ALA A 641 -123.42 24.58 -26.44
CA ALA A 641 -124.20 23.55 -25.73
C ALA A 641 -124.22 23.76 -24.21
N ARG A 642 -123.34 24.59 -23.63
CA ARG A 642 -123.40 25.03 -22.22
C ARG A 642 -124.18 26.31 -22.05
N GLU A 643 -124.32 27.21 -23.01
CA GLU A 643 -125.36 28.23 -22.93
C GLU A 643 -126.75 27.55 -22.81
N ALA A 644 -126.90 26.30 -23.30
CA ALA A 644 -128.01 25.40 -22.98
C ALA A 644 -127.84 24.61 -21.64
N MET A 645 -126.67 24.02 -21.35
CA MET A 645 -126.43 23.19 -20.14
C MET A 645 -126.02 23.95 -18.86
N LYS A 646 -125.90 25.28 -18.87
CA LYS A 646 -125.63 26.18 -17.72
C LYS A 646 -126.92 26.52 -16.97
N VAL A 647 -128.03 25.99 -17.48
CA VAL A 647 -129.27 25.63 -16.77
C VAL A 647 -129.06 24.44 -15.80
N LEU A 648 -127.99 23.64 -15.98
CA LEU A 648 -127.72 22.36 -15.31
C LEU A 648 -126.30 22.28 -14.72
N GLU A 649 -126.04 23.11 -13.71
CA GLU A 649 -125.12 22.79 -12.59
C GLU A 649 -123.61 22.60 -12.98
N GLY A 650 -122.63 22.46 -12.10
CA GLY A 650 -122.58 22.58 -10.63
C GLY A 650 -121.45 21.72 -10.06
N ALA A 651 -120.43 22.37 -9.47
CA ALA A 651 -119.42 21.83 -8.55
C ALA A 651 -118.22 20.94 -9.05
N ASP A 652 -117.06 21.31 -8.49
CA ASP A 652 -115.96 20.49 -7.92
C ASP A 652 -115.01 19.60 -8.77
N THR A 653 -113.80 20.11 -9.08
CA THR A 653 -112.61 19.29 -9.49
C THR A 653 -111.20 19.90 -9.17
N HIS A 654 -111.03 20.84 -8.22
CA HIS A 654 -109.71 21.51 -8.05
C HIS A 654 -108.74 20.86 -7.03
N ALA A 655 -109.21 20.43 -5.86
CA ALA A 655 -108.34 20.06 -4.73
C ALA A 655 -107.40 18.87 -5.01
N MET A 656 -107.85 17.88 -5.80
CA MET A 656 -107.15 16.62 -6.07
C MET A 656 -105.72 16.82 -6.66
N LYS A 657 -105.51 17.84 -7.48
CA LYS A 657 -104.25 18.00 -8.23
C LYS A 657 -103.06 18.43 -7.38
N VAL A 658 -103.28 19.17 -6.29
CA VAL A 658 -102.18 19.74 -5.48
C VAL A 658 -101.45 18.65 -4.70
N ALA A 659 -102.20 17.73 -4.06
CA ALA A 659 -101.63 16.64 -3.26
C ALA A 659 -100.69 15.73 -4.08
N MET A 660 -101.08 15.39 -5.32
CA MET A 660 -100.28 14.54 -6.21
C MET A 660 -98.94 15.17 -6.64
N GLY A 661 -98.84 16.50 -6.63
CA GLY A 661 -97.59 17.22 -6.97
C GLY A 661 -96.52 17.06 -5.90
N MET A 662 -96.90 17.20 -4.63
CA MET A 662 -95.97 17.15 -3.49
C MET A 662 -95.33 15.77 -3.33
N GLN A 663 -96.12 14.69 -3.47
CA GLN A 663 -95.63 13.33 -3.27
C GLN A 663 -94.52 12.94 -4.27
N LYS A 664 -94.59 13.42 -5.52
CA LYS A 664 -93.54 13.18 -6.53
C LYS A 664 -92.19 13.81 -6.17
N GLN A 665 -92.19 15.02 -5.59
CA GLN A 665 -90.94 15.67 -5.15
C GLN A 665 -90.30 14.96 -3.96
N ILE A 666 -91.12 14.47 -3.01
CA ILE A 666 -90.64 13.71 -1.83
C ILE A 666 -89.93 12.43 -2.29
N THR A 667 -90.51 11.66 -3.21
CA THR A 667 -89.87 10.47 -3.78
C THR A 667 -88.55 10.79 -4.47
N ALA A 668 -88.49 11.84 -5.30
CA ALA A 668 -87.26 12.25 -5.98
C ALA A 668 -86.15 12.69 -5.01
N LYS A 669 -86.51 13.38 -3.91
CA LYS A 669 -85.55 13.76 -2.87
C LYS A 669 -85.05 12.59 -2.03
N ARG A 670 -85.87 11.54 -1.84
CA ARG A 670 -85.44 10.33 -1.16
C ARG A 670 -84.30 9.62 -1.92
N GLY A 671 -84.48 9.38 -3.22
CA GLY A 671 -83.43 8.73 -4.04
C GLY A 671 -82.10 9.49 -4.10
N GLN A 672 -82.11 10.83 -3.94
CA GLN A 672 -80.88 11.62 -3.80
C GLN A 672 -80.16 11.36 -2.46
N ILE A 673 -80.91 11.14 -1.37
CA ILE A 673 -80.34 10.79 -0.06
C ILE A 673 -79.78 9.38 -0.08
N ASP A 674 -80.53 8.40 -0.60
CA ASP A 674 -80.12 6.99 -0.59
C ASP A 674 -78.83 6.79 -1.44
N ALA A 675 -78.67 7.55 -2.54
CA ALA A 675 -77.44 7.57 -3.35
C ALA A 675 -76.23 8.21 -2.63
N LEU A 676 -76.46 9.28 -1.86
CA LEU A 676 -75.41 9.91 -1.05
C LEU A 676 -74.98 9.02 0.12
N GLN A 677 -75.92 8.32 0.77
CA GLN A 677 -75.63 7.34 1.81
C GLN A 677 -74.78 6.18 1.26
N SER A 678 -75.12 5.66 0.08
CA SER A 678 -74.31 4.65 -0.63
C SER A 678 -72.88 5.15 -0.93
N LYS A 679 -72.73 6.44 -1.27
CA LYS A 679 -71.41 7.05 -1.53
C LYS A 679 -70.59 7.27 -0.26
N ILE A 680 -71.23 7.56 0.88
CA ILE A 680 -70.60 7.67 2.19
C ILE A 680 -70.08 6.29 2.63
N HIS A 681 -70.92 5.26 2.59
CA HIS A 681 -70.55 3.89 2.99
C HIS A 681 -69.32 3.37 2.22
N PHE A 682 -69.26 3.57 0.90
CA PHE A 682 -68.09 3.21 0.10
C PHE A 682 -66.79 3.94 0.54
N LEU A 683 -66.90 5.20 0.99
CA LEU A 683 -65.76 5.96 1.50
C LEU A 683 -65.36 5.53 2.92
N GLU A 684 -66.32 5.10 3.74
CA GLU A 684 -66.07 4.50 5.05
C GLU A 684 -65.33 3.15 4.90
N ASP A 685 -65.80 2.27 4.00
CA ASP A 685 -65.12 1.00 3.68
C ASP A 685 -63.69 1.23 3.15
N SER A 686 -63.53 2.22 2.26
CA SER A 686 -62.23 2.59 1.68
C SER A 686 -61.27 3.13 2.75
N LEU A 687 -61.78 3.90 3.72
CA LEU A 687 -61.00 4.43 4.85
C LEU A 687 -60.61 3.31 5.83
N GLU A 688 -61.53 2.41 6.16
CA GLU A 688 -61.24 1.26 7.04
C GLU A 688 -60.17 0.35 6.41
N ASN A 689 -60.23 0.13 5.08
CA ASN A 689 -59.22 -0.65 4.38
C ASN A 689 -57.83 0.02 4.37
N CYS A 690 -57.78 1.35 4.21
CA CYS A 690 -56.56 2.14 4.32
C CYS A 690 -55.97 2.10 5.75
N ASP A 691 -56.81 2.18 6.79
CA ASP A 691 -56.35 2.09 8.17
C ASP A 691 -55.86 0.67 8.56
N LYS A 692 -56.42 -0.39 7.96
CA LYS A 692 -55.89 -1.77 8.06
C LYS A 692 -54.49 -1.88 7.47
N GLU A 693 -54.27 -1.40 6.25
CA GLU A 693 -52.94 -1.39 5.60
C GLU A 693 -51.91 -0.59 6.43
N LYS A 694 -52.31 0.59 6.90
CA LYS A 694 -51.53 1.46 7.80
C LYS A 694 -51.23 0.83 9.17
N CYS A 695 -52.00 -0.16 9.64
CA CYS A 695 -51.68 -0.95 10.82
C CYS A 695 -50.68 -2.06 10.49
N TYR A 696 -50.90 -2.83 9.41
CA TYR A 696 -49.95 -3.82 8.91
C TYR A 696 -48.54 -3.23 8.69
N LEU A 697 -48.44 -2.05 8.06
CA LEU A 697 -47.16 -1.36 7.83
C LEU A 697 -46.46 -0.91 9.14
N LYS A 698 -47.20 -0.66 10.23
CA LYS A 698 -46.59 -0.38 11.55
C LYS A 698 -46.04 -1.66 12.17
N GLU A 699 -46.79 -2.76 12.10
CA GLU A 699 -46.38 -4.06 12.64
C GLU A 699 -45.15 -4.58 11.91
N GLU A 700 -45.13 -4.49 10.58
CA GLU A 700 -43.98 -4.87 9.73
C GLU A 700 -42.75 -3.99 10.01
N LYS A 701 -42.93 -2.68 10.21
CA LYS A 701 -41.85 -1.79 10.66
C LYS A 701 -41.28 -2.23 12.01
N VAL A 702 -42.12 -2.61 12.98
CA VAL A 702 -41.68 -3.12 14.29
C VAL A 702 -40.95 -4.46 14.14
N ARG A 703 -41.45 -5.36 13.29
CA ARG A 703 -40.81 -6.65 12.97
C ARG A 703 -39.40 -6.45 12.43
N LEU A 704 -39.25 -5.65 11.38
CA LEU A 704 -37.96 -5.30 10.77
C LEU A 704 -37.01 -4.59 11.74
N THR A 705 -37.52 -3.69 12.59
CA THR A 705 -36.72 -3.02 13.62
C THR A 705 -36.16 -4.01 14.65
N LYS A 706 -36.96 -5.01 15.05
CA LYS A 706 -36.53 -6.08 15.95
C LYS A 706 -35.49 -6.99 15.29
N GLU A 707 -35.71 -7.36 14.03
CA GLU A 707 -34.79 -8.18 13.22
C GLU A 707 -33.42 -7.51 13.06
N LEU A 708 -33.39 -6.21 12.73
CA LEU A 708 -32.16 -5.41 12.70
C LEU A 708 -31.45 -5.36 14.07
N SER A 709 -32.20 -5.27 15.17
CA SER A 709 -31.63 -5.29 16.53
C SER A 709 -30.97 -6.64 16.86
N CYS A 710 -31.59 -7.75 16.46
CA CYS A 710 -31.01 -9.08 16.58
C CYS A 710 -29.70 -9.19 15.77
N LEU A 711 -29.71 -8.83 14.48
CA LEU A 711 -28.51 -8.87 13.62
C LEU A 711 -27.37 -7.99 14.14
N VAL A 712 -27.68 -6.81 14.70
CA VAL A 712 -26.68 -5.95 15.37
C VAL A 712 -26.08 -6.64 16.60
N SER A 713 -26.88 -7.37 17.40
CA SER A 713 -26.38 -8.11 18.56
C SER A 713 -25.50 -9.29 18.15
N GLU A 714 -25.84 -10.03 17.09
CA GLU A 714 -25.04 -11.13 16.56
C GLU A 714 -23.71 -10.63 15.97
N ARG A 715 -23.74 -9.55 15.18
CA ARG A 715 -22.53 -8.87 14.68
C ARG A 715 -21.61 -8.46 15.83
N ASN A 716 -22.14 -7.93 16.91
CA ASN A 716 -21.34 -7.54 18.08
C ASN A 716 -20.75 -8.76 18.81
N LYS A 717 -21.50 -9.88 18.89
CA LYS A 717 -21.01 -11.15 19.43
C LYS A 717 -19.86 -11.73 18.59
N ILE A 718 -20.02 -11.75 17.26
CA ILE A 718 -18.99 -12.20 16.31
C ILE A 718 -17.73 -11.31 16.40
N ALA A 719 -17.89 -9.99 16.59
CA ALA A 719 -16.76 -9.09 16.80
C ALA A 719 -15.98 -9.40 18.09
N ALA A 720 -16.68 -9.67 19.20
CA ALA A 720 -16.06 -10.06 20.47
C ALA A 720 -15.36 -11.43 20.37
N GLU A 721 -15.98 -12.41 19.69
CA GLU A 721 -15.38 -13.72 19.42
C GLU A 721 -14.12 -13.60 18.54
N LEU A 722 -14.14 -12.74 17.52
CA LEU A 722 -12.99 -12.44 16.67
C LEU A 722 -11.82 -11.83 17.47
N ASP A 723 -12.08 -10.93 18.41
CA ASP A 723 -11.02 -10.34 19.24
C ASP A 723 -10.46 -11.34 20.28
N VAL A 724 -11.29 -12.25 20.82
CA VAL A 724 -10.81 -13.39 21.60
C VAL A 724 -9.93 -14.31 20.75
N MET A 725 -10.29 -14.58 19.50
CA MET A 725 -9.48 -15.39 18.58
C MET A 725 -8.13 -14.72 18.25
N LYS A 726 -8.09 -13.40 18.00
CA LYS A 726 -6.82 -12.65 17.86
C LYS A 726 -5.94 -12.76 19.10
N CYS A 727 -6.52 -12.72 20.30
CA CYS A 727 -5.78 -12.90 21.54
C CYS A 727 -5.21 -14.33 21.68
N GLN A 728 -5.96 -15.35 21.27
CA GLN A 728 -5.44 -16.72 21.20
C GLN A 728 -4.33 -16.86 20.16
N GLU A 729 -4.50 -16.30 18.98
CA GLU A 729 -3.53 -16.33 17.89
C GLU A 729 -2.19 -15.68 18.29
N LYS A 730 -2.24 -14.50 18.94
CA LYS A 730 -1.05 -13.85 19.52
C LYS A 730 -0.36 -14.74 20.56
N ARG A 731 -1.12 -15.34 21.49
CA ARG A 731 -0.59 -16.26 22.51
C ARG A 731 0.01 -17.54 21.90
N LEU A 732 -0.54 -18.02 20.78
CA LEU A 732 0.00 -19.16 20.03
C LEU A 732 1.30 -18.78 19.32
N ARG A 733 1.38 -17.60 18.66
CA ARG A 733 2.63 -17.10 18.08
C ARG A 733 3.73 -16.88 19.14
N GLU A 734 3.39 -16.31 20.29
CA GLU A 734 4.32 -16.17 21.44
C GLU A 734 4.78 -17.53 22.01
N ARG A 735 3.99 -18.60 21.84
CA ARG A 735 4.36 -19.96 22.23
C ARG A 735 5.16 -20.67 21.13
N LEU A 736 4.87 -20.40 19.86
CA LEU A 736 5.64 -20.91 18.71
C LEU A 736 7.10 -20.47 18.81
N ILE A 737 7.34 -19.16 18.98
CA ILE A 737 8.68 -18.57 19.13
C ILE A 737 9.45 -19.18 20.31
N LYS A 738 8.76 -19.53 21.41
CA LYS A 738 9.36 -20.22 22.55
C LYS A 738 9.72 -21.68 22.24
N VAL A 739 8.93 -22.38 21.43
CA VAL A 739 9.25 -23.74 20.98
C VAL A 739 10.39 -23.71 19.97
N GLU A 740 10.37 -22.80 18.99
CA GLU A 740 11.41 -22.59 17.99
C GLU A 740 12.76 -22.31 18.66
N THR A 741 12.83 -21.31 19.56
CA THR A 741 14.06 -20.99 20.30
C THR A 741 14.50 -22.05 21.33
N THR A 742 13.65 -23.01 21.71
CA THR A 742 14.10 -24.22 22.41
C THR A 742 14.60 -25.31 21.46
N LEU A 743 13.97 -25.46 20.29
CA LEU A 743 14.34 -26.44 19.28
C LEU A 743 15.72 -26.13 18.70
N GLU A 744 15.98 -24.86 18.37
CA GLU A 744 17.31 -24.35 17.96
C GLU A 744 18.39 -24.72 18.97
N LYS A 745 18.14 -24.48 20.27
CA LYS A 745 19.07 -24.82 21.36
C LYS A 745 19.31 -26.32 21.48
N THR A 746 18.27 -27.14 21.36
CA THR A 746 18.44 -28.61 21.36
C THR A 746 19.12 -29.12 20.09
N SER A 747 18.96 -28.45 18.95
CA SER A 747 19.63 -28.78 17.70
C SER A 747 21.13 -28.48 17.78
N LEU A 748 21.49 -27.32 18.36
CA LEU A 748 22.87 -26.96 18.66
C LEU A 748 23.51 -27.99 19.62
N GLN A 749 22.86 -28.30 20.74
CA GLN A 749 23.32 -29.33 21.68
C GLN A 749 23.45 -30.72 21.04
N PHE A 750 22.57 -31.09 20.10
CA PHE A 750 22.69 -32.34 19.36
C PHE A 750 23.91 -32.34 18.43
N SER A 751 24.17 -31.23 17.74
CA SER A 751 25.39 -31.02 16.95
C SER A 751 26.66 -31.10 17.80
N ASP A 752 26.66 -30.47 18.99
CA ASP A 752 27.76 -30.53 19.95
C ASP A 752 28.04 -31.97 20.37
N CYS A 753 27.00 -32.71 20.79
CA CYS A 753 27.09 -34.13 21.14
C CYS A 753 27.59 -34.98 19.96
N GLN A 754 27.12 -34.74 18.75
CA GLN A 754 27.57 -35.46 17.56
C GLN A 754 29.04 -35.18 17.24
N SER A 755 29.53 -33.95 17.45
CA SER A 755 30.95 -33.61 17.31
C SER A 755 31.84 -34.31 18.33
N VAL A 756 31.35 -34.51 19.56
CA VAL A 756 32.04 -35.26 20.62
C VAL A 756 32.09 -36.75 20.28
N ILE A 757 30.98 -37.32 19.79
CA ILE A 757 30.93 -38.72 19.34
C ILE A 757 31.93 -38.96 18.20
N GLN A 758 31.91 -38.13 17.15
CA GLN A 758 32.87 -38.25 16.03
C GLN A 758 34.34 -38.15 16.49
N ARG A 759 34.63 -37.30 17.48
CA ARG A 759 35.98 -37.19 18.07
C ARG A 759 36.37 -38.46 18.81
N GLN A 760 35.47 -39.02 19.62
CA GLN A 760 35.68 -40.30 20.31
C GLN A 760 35.84 -41.48 19.32
N GLU A 761 35.09 -41.49 18.23
CA GLU A 761 35.24 -42.49 17.15
C GLU A 761 36.62 -42.37 16.46
N GLN A 762 37.08 -41.14 16.16
CA GLN A 762 38.41 -40.90 15.61
C GLN A 762 39.52 -41.30 16.59
N ASP A 763 39.39 -41.00 17.88
CA ASP A 763 40.35 -41.39 18.91
C ASP A 763 40.38 -42.92 19.11
N PHE A 764 39.23 -43.58 19.08
CA PHE A 764 39.13 -45.04 19.12
C PHE A 764 39.74 -45.71 17.88
N MET A 765 39.54 -45.14 16.69
CA MET A 765 40.19 -45.61 15.46
C MET A 765 41.72 -45.38 15.49
N ARG A 766 42.17 -44.25 16.05
CA ARG A 766 43.59 -43.95 16.27
C ARG A 766 44.25 -44.96 17.22
N LEU A 767 43.59 -45.26 18.35
CA LEU A 767 44.02 -46.28 19.31
C LEU A 767 44.05 -47.68 18.69
N LYS A 768 43.05 -48.05 17.88
CA LYS A 768 43.07 -49.31 17.10
C LYS A 768 44.24 -49.38 16.13
N LEU A 769 44.54 -48.30 15.42
CA LEU A 769 45.67 -48.22 14.49
C LEU A 769 47.01 -48.33 15.24
N GLN A 770 47.15 -47.65 16.37
CA GLN A 770 48.35 -47.75 17.21
C GLN A 770 48.54 -49.17 17.73
N HIS A 771 47.48 -49.80 18.28
CA HIS A 771 47.53 -51.17 18.77
C HIS A 771 47.86 -52.18 17.64
N ALA A 772 47.35 -51.97 16.42
CA ALA A 772 47.68 -52.78 15.25
C ALA A 772 49.12 -52.59 14.75
N LEU A 773 49.77 -51.44 15.05
CA LEU A 773 51.19 -51.21 14.79
C LEU A 773 52.07 -51.85 15.88
N GLU A 774 51.65 -51.76 17.15
CA GLU A 774 52.33 -52.39 18.31
C GLU A 774 52.25 -53.93 18.28
N ILE A 775 51.26 -54.52 17.60
CA ILE A 775 51.09 -55.98 17.45
C ILE A 775 51.92 -56.56 16.28
N LYS A 776 52.66 -55.77 15.50
CA LYS A 776 53.62 -56.33 14.54
C LYS A 776 54.74 -57.06 15.30
N PRO A 777 54.92 -58.39 15.11
CA PRO A 777 56.08 -59.08 15.66
C PRO A 777 57.36 -58.65 14.95
N VAL A 778 58.47 -58.80 15.66
CA VAL A 778 59.86 -58.69 15.16
C VAL A 778 60.19 -59.90 14.28
#